data_AF-A0A8U8B1R7-F1
#
_entry.id   AF-A0A8U8B1R7-F1
#
_cell.length_a   1.000
_cell.length_b   1.000
_cell.length_c   1.000
_cell.angle_alpha   90.00
_cell.angle_beta   90.00
_cell.angle_gamma   90.00
#
_symmetry.space_group_name_H-M   'P 1'
#
loop_
_entity.id
_entity.type
_entity.pdbx_description
1 polymer ?
#
loop_
_entity_poly.entity_id
_entity_poly.type
_entity_poly.pdbx_seq_one_letter_code
_entity_poly.pdbx_strand_id
1 'polypeptide(L)'
;PVSRQNERNKPNLFQFCDKKPEFFVEHRVAEMKREGFWSLRRLPKVPEPARPKVHWDYLCEEMQWLAADFAQERRWKRGVARKVVRMVMRHHEEQRQRQERAKREEQAKLRRVAAAIAREVRHFWSSVEKVVQFKQQSRLEEKRKKALDLQLDFIVGQTERYSHLLSRSLNAPRPGPAALTCPGNPGTDTWGVSGPHLSPPPQVLRRGRDPPPPWGPREEDEEFEAEEEEGEDEEDTIAAQERLEGDVDHQQELDDLAREGALPMEELLQRYRGAFADSDCDSAPGASSTRSGEHRCVCPAASEEEEGEGQEGGAGAAGEPGDGGVAAPPAPAQVSPAAAPAAPAGPAPKKEISDIAAAAESLQPKGYTLATTQVKTPIPHLLRGTLREYQHIGLDWLVTMYEKKLNGILADEMGLGKTIQTISLLAHLACEKGSWGPHLIIVPTSVMLNWEMELKRWCPSFKILTYYGAQKERRLKRQGWTKPNAFHVCITSYKLVLQDHQAFRRKNWKYLILDEAQNIKNFKSQRWQSLLNFNSQRRLLLTGTPLQNSLMELWSLMHFLMPSVFQSHREFREWFHNPLTGMIEGSQEYNESLVKRLHKVLRPFLLRRLKVDVEKQMPKKYEHVLRCRLSKRQRFLYDDFMGQASTKATLASGHFMSVINVLMQLRKVCNHPDLFEPRPVTSPLVTPGLCLGAPALVLRALEPHPFQVRHTHP
;
A
#
# COMPACT_ATOMS: atom_id res chain seq x y z
N PRO A 1 -3.08 61.13 90.82
CA PRO A 1 -3.02 62.48 90.19
C PRO A 1 -3.16 62.35 88.67
N VAL A 2 -4.37 62.44 88.08
CA VAL A 2 -5.19 63.67 87.88
C VAL A 2 -4.55 64.52 86.76
N SER A 3 -5.18 64.72 85.58
CA SER A 3 -6.62 64.82 85.27
C SER A 3 -7.10 64.12 83.98
N ARG A 4 -8.38 63.69 84.00
CA ARG A 4 -9.41 63.66 82.92
C ARG A 4 -9.01 63.18 81.51
N GLN A 5 -9.44 62.04 80.98
CA GLN A 5 -10.78 61.42 80.81
C GLN A 5 -11.65 61.94 79.65
N ASN A 6 -11.84 61.03 78.68
CA ASN A 6 -13.13 60.61 78.12
C ASN A 6 -13.89 61.53 77.13
N GLU A 7 -13.39 61.62 75.90
CA GLU A 7 -14.25 61.81 74.71
C GLU A 7 -14.04 60.70 73.68
N ARG A 8 -14.92 59.69 73.72
CA ARG A 8 -15.19 58.76 72.61
C ARG A 8 -16.70 58.63 72.43
N ASN A 9 -17.13 58.40 71.19
CA ASN A 9 -18.51 58.09 70.78
C ASN A 9 -19.58 59.18 71.05
N LYS A 10 -19.53 60.25 70.25
CA LYS A 10 -20.75 60.90 69.73
C LYS A 10 -20.62 61.03 68.19
N PRO A 11 -21.40 60.29 67.38
CA PRO A 11 -21.49 60.56 65.95
C PRO A 11 -22.29 61.85 65.73
N ASN A 12 -21.65 62.89 65.18
CA ASN A 12 -22.32 64.17 64.94
C ASN A 12 -23.32 64.08 63.76
N LEU A 13 -24.43 64.81 63.90
CA LEU A 13 -25.68 64.63 63.15
C LEU A 13 -25.66 65.18 61.69
N PHE A 14 -24.50 65.33 61.08
CA PHE A 14 -24.29 66.21 59.91
C PHE A 14 -23.57 65.58 58.70
N GLN A 15 -23.84 64.30 58.39
CA GLN A 15 -23.34 63.69 57.15
C GLN A 15 -24.31 62.66 56.52
N PHE A 16 -25.60 63.00 56.48
CA PHE A 16 -26.67 62.13 55.97
C PHE A 16 -27.12 62.41 54.51
N CYS A 17 -26.45 63.31 53.78
CA CYS A 17 -26.98 63.85 52.52
C CYS A 17 -26.51 63.13 51.22
N ASP A 18 -25.34 62.49 51.22
CA ASP A 18 -24.69 61.96 49.99
C ASP A 18 -24.73 60.44 49.84
N LYS A 19 -25.86 59.80 50.20
CA LYS A 19 -26.13 58.42 49.78
C LYS A 19 -27.04 58.44 48.56
N LYS A 20 -26.46 58.07 47.41
CA LYS A 20 -27.18 57.94 46.14
C LYS A 20 -28.50 57.17 46.30
N PRO A 21 -29.58 57.55 45.58
CA PRO A 21 -30.87 56.86 45.66
C PRO A 21 -30.76 55.36 45.34
N GLU A 22 -29.81 54.98 44.48
CA GLU A 22 -29.40 53.60 44.19
C GLU A 22 -29.26 52.73 45.44
N PHE A 23 -28.54 53.21 46.47
CA PHE A 23 -28.29 52.43 47.70
C PHE A 23 -29.56 52.24 48.55
N PHE A 24 -30.45 53.24 48.56
CA PHE A 24 -31.73 53.13 49.25
C PHE A 24 -32.66 52.14 48.53
N VAL A 25 -32.66 52.17 47.18
CA VAL A 25 -33.39 51.20 46.34
C VAL A 25 -32.86 49.79 46.55
N GLU A 26 -31.55 49.56 46.55
CA GLU A 26 -30.96 48.24 46.79
C GLU A 26 -31.29 47.70 48.19
N HIS A 27 -31.20 48.54 49.23
CA HIS A 27 -31.59 48.14 50.59
C HIS A 27 -33.08 47.80 50.68
N ARG A 28 -33.96 48.63 50.10
CA ARG A 28 -35.41 48.40 50.09
C ARG A 28 -35.81 47.16 49.28
N VAL A 29 -35.10 46.85 48.20
CA VAL A 29 -35.26 45.61 47.42
C VAL A 29 -34.73 44.39 48.20
N ALA A 30 -33.66 44.51 48.99
CA ALA A 30 -33.20 43.44 49.88
C ALA A 30 -34.17 43.15 51.04
N GLU A 31 -34.82 44.20 51.55
CA GLU A 31 -35.87 44.15 52.57
C GLU A 31 -37.12 43.45 52.05
N MET A 32 -37.70 43.90 50.93
CA MET A 32 -38.89 43.26 50.32
C MET A 32 -38.65 41.81 49.83
N LYS A 33 -37.40 41.43 49.53
CA LYS A 33 -37.01 40.03 49.28
C LYS A 33 -37.01 39.18 50.56
N ARG A 34 -36.65 39.76 51.71
CA ARG A 34 -36.62 39.09 53.01
C ARG A 34 -38.03 38.90 53.58
N GLU A 35 -38.93 39.84 53.31
CA GLU A 35 -40.36 39.78 53.67
C GLU A 35 -41.20 38.92 52.70
N GLY A 36 -40.60 38.39 51.63
CA GLY A 36 -41.26 37.50 50.67
C GLY A 36 -42.10 38.21 49.59
N PHE A 37 -42.33 39.51 49.69
CA PHE A 37 -43.07 40.30 48.68
C PHE A 37 -42.37 40.39 47.32
N TRP A 38 -41.07 40.14 47.23
CA TRP A 38 -40.30 40.20 45.99
C TRP A 38 -39.78 38.82 45.55
N SER A 39 -40.35 38.29 44.46
CA SER A 39 -39.99 37.02 43.84
C SER A 39 -38.48 36.87 43.55
N LEU A 40 -37.90 35.72 43.92
CA LEU A 40 -36.52 35.34 43.56
C LEU A 40 -36.31 35.13 42.05
N ARG A 41 -37.37 34.89 41.29
CA ARG A 41 -37.27 34.82 39.82
C ARG A 41 -37.18 36.24 39.28
N ARG A 42 -36.01 36.59 38.72
CA ARG A 42 -35.80 37.81 37.92
C ARG A 42 -36.94 37.89 36.90
N LEU A 43 -37.71 38.99 36.94
CA LEU A 43 -38.76 39.27 35.95
C LEU A 43 -38.16 39.14 34.54
N PRO A 44 -38.88 38.55 33.56
CA PRO A 44 -38.40 38.49 32.20
C PRO A 44 -38.05 39.91 31.75
N LYS A 45 -36.83 40.10 31.21
CA LYS A 45 -36.42 41.39 30.65
C LYS A 45 -37.46 41.80 29.62
N VAL A 46 -38.07 42.96 29.80
CA VAL A 46 -38.87 43.58 28.73
C VAL A 46 -37.94 43.72 27.52
N PRO A 47 -38.28 43.16 26.36
CA PRO A 47 -37.47 43.32 25.17
C PRO A 47 -37.64 44.74 24.64
N GLU A 48 -36.77 45.64 25.09
CA GLU A 48 -36.65 46.98 24.51
C GLU A 48 -36.42 46.84 22.99
N PRO A 49 -37.14 47.61 22.16
CA PRO A 49 -36.95 47.55 20.71
C PRO A 49 -35.50 47.93 20.38
N ALA A 50 -34.87 47.14 19.50
CA ALA A 50 -33.46 47.31 19.18
C ALA A 50 -33.18 48.73 18.67
N ARG A 51 -32.39 49.49 19.44
CA ARG A 51 -31.94 50.85 19.07
C ARG A 51 -31.32 50.81 17.66
N PRO A 52 -31.71 51.71 16.74
CA PRO A 52 -31.07 51.79 15.43
C PRO A 52 -29.58 52.11 15.62
N LYS A 53 -28.71 51.32 14.97
CA LYS A 53 -27.26 51.48 15.10
C LYS A 53 -26.83 52.87 14.62
N VAL A 54 -26.13 53.60 15.47
CA VAL A 54 -25.44 54.84 15.08
C VAL A 54 -24.02 54.52 14.58
N HIS A 55 -23.38 55.47 13.89
CA HIS A 55 -22.02 55.30 13.36
C HIS A 55 -20.99 54.81 14.41
N TRP A 56 -21.11 55.27 15.66
CA TRP A 56 -20.28 54.81 16.77
C TRP A 56 -20.46 53.32 17.10
N ASP A 57 -21.69 52.78 16.97
CA ASP A 57 -21.94 51.37 17.24
C ASP A 57 -21.21 50.49 16.20
N TYR A 58 -21.25 50.89 14.92
CA TYR A 58 -20.48 50.25 13.84
C TYR A 58 -18.97 50.35 14.07
N LEU A 59 -18.44 51.52 14.45
CA LEU A 59 -17.02 51.69 14.76
C LEU A 59 -16.59 50.78 15.92
N CYS A 60 -17.42 50.66 16.96
CA CYS A 60 -17.17 49.75 18.07
C CYS A 60 -17.29 48.27 17.70
N GLU A 61 -18.13 47.90 16.73
CA GLU A 61 -18.20 46.53 16.19
C GLU A 61 -16.95 46.19 15.37
N GLU A 62 -16.49 47.08 14.49
CA GLU A 62 -15.23 46.92 13.74
C GLU A 62 -14.01 46.82 14.68
N MET A 63 -13.95 47.67 15.73
CA MET A 63 -12.89 47.57 16.73
C MET A 63 -12.93 46.27 17.54
N GLN A 64 -14.12 45.73 17.84
CA GLN A 64 -14.27 44.42 18.49
C GLN A 64 -13.86 43.28 17.56
N TRP A 65 -14.23 43.35 16.28
CA TRP A 65 -13.85 42.37 15.27
C TRP A 65 -12.33 42.34 15.08
N LEU A 66 -11.69 43.50 14.91
CA LEU A 66 -10.24 43.63 14.77
C LEU A 66 -9.48 43.17 16.03
N ALA A 67 -10.02 43.45 17.23
CA ALA A 67 -9.45 42.95 18.48
C ALA A 67 -9.55 41.42 18.62
N ALA A 68 -10.63 40.82 18.13
CA ALA A 68 -10.81 39.37 18.05
C ALA A 68 -9.86 38.73 17.03
N ASP A 69 -9.69 39.34 15.85
CA ASP A 69 -8.77 38.86 14.83
C ASP A 69 -7.31 38.89 15.32
N PHE A 70 -6.83 40.01 15.88
CA PHE A 70 -5.51 40.04 16.52
C PHE A 70 -5.39 39.03 17.67
N ALA A 71 -6.47 38.70 18.39
CA ALA A 71 -6.45 37.63 19.40
C ALA A 71 -6.37 36.22 18.79
N GLN A 72 -6.95 36.00 17.62
CA GLN A 72 -6.85 34.77 16.83
C GLN A 72 -5.45 34.62 16.19
N GLU A 73 -4.93 35.67 15.57
CA GLU A 73 -3.59 35.72 14.97
C GLU A 73 -2.49 35.42 16.01
N ARG A 74 -2.58 36.00 17.21
CA ARG A 74 -1.67 35.71 18.33
C ARG A 74 -1.77 34.27 18.83
N ARG A 75 -2.94 33.62 18.76
CA ARG A 75 -3.09 32.18 19.07
C ARG A 75 -2.45 31.33 17.98
N TRP A 76 -2.70 31.65 16.71
CA TRP A 76 -2.14 30.94 15.56
C TRP A 76 -0.60 31.02 15.53
N LYS A 77 0.00 32.22 15.63
CA LYS A 77 1.46 32.40 15.71
C LYS A 77 2.11 31.60 16.85
N ARG A 78 1.47 31.57 18.04
CA ARG A 78 1.91 30.71 19.17
C ARG A 78 1.75 29.21 18.88
N GLY A 79 0.70 28.82 18.15
CA GLY A 79 0.46 27.45 17.70
C GLY A 79 1.52 26.95 16.71
N VAL A 80 1.88 27.78 15.73
CA VAL A 80 2.94 27.51 14.73
C VAL A 80 4.31 27.39 15.40
N ALA A 81 4.68 28.33 16.30
CA ALA A 81 5.93 28.23 17.05
C ALA A 81 6.05 26.90 17.84
N ARG A 82 4.94 26.43 18.43
CA ARG A 82 4.85 25.12 19.11
C ARG A 82 4.87 23.90 18.17
N LYS A 83 4.73 24.08 16.86
CA LYS A 83 5.00 23.03 15.84
C LYS A 83 6.49 23.01 15.50
N VAL A 84 7.08 24.17 15.19
CA VAL A 84 8.50 24.30 14.84
C VAL A 84 9.40 23.75 15.95
N VAL A 85 9.17 24.10 17.22
CA VAL A 85 9.93 23.56 18.35
C VAL A 85 9.83 22.03 18.44
N ARG A 86 8.63 21.46 18.27
CA ARG A 86 8.45 19.99 18.27
C ARG A 86 9.13 19.31 17.09
N MET A 87 9.11 19.93 15.90
CA MET A 87 9.79 19.41 14.71
C MET A 87 11.32 19.38 14.91
N VAL A 88 11.90 20.44 15.49
CA VAL A 88 13.34 20.50 15.82
C VAL A 88 13.71 19.45 16.87
N MET A 89 12.94 19.32 17.96
CA MET A 89 13.21 18.28 18.97
C MET A 89 13.12 16.87 18.39
N ARG A 90 12.10 16.59 17.56
CA ARG A 90 11.96 15.31 16.85
C ARG A 90 13.14 15.04 15.92
N HIS A 91 13.63 16.04 15.18
CA HIS A 91 14.82 15.86 14.32
C HIS A 91 16.05 15.44 15.14
N HIS A 92 16.33 16.09 16.27
CA HIS A 92 17.43 15.71 17.16
C HIS A 92 17.23 14.36 17.88
N GLU A 93 16.01 13.83 17.91
CA GLU A 93 15.70 12.49 18.41
C GLU A 93 15.89 11.42 17.33
N GLU A 94 15.39 11.65 16.13
CA GLU A 94 15.61 10.79 14.95
C GLU A 94 17.11 10.68 14.61
N GLN A 95 17.88 11.77 14.72
CA GLN A 95 19.34 11.74 14.54
C GLN A 95 20.05 10.87 15.60
N ARG A 96 19.64 10.95 16.87
CA ARG A 96 20.20 10.09 17.94
C ARG A 96 19.87 8.62 17.69
N GLN A 97 18.62 8.30 17.36
CA GLN A 97 18.21 6.93 17.01
C GLN A 97 18.96 6.41 15.77
N ARG A 98 19.23 7.25 14.77
CA ARG A 98 20.02 6.86 13.59
C ARG A 98 21.47 6.54 13.94
N GLN A 99 22.09 7.31 14.84
CA GLN A 99 23.44 7.03 15.35
C GLN A 99 23.50 5.74 16.20
N GLU A 100 22.46 5.45 16.99
CA GLU A 100 22.37 4.20 17.75
C GLU A 100 22.16 2.97 16.86
N ARG A 101 21.36 3.09 15.79
CA ARG A 101 21.18 2.03 14.78
C ARG A 101 22.49 1.74 14.04
N ALA A 102 23.17 2.77 13.54
CA ALA A 102 24.47 2.61 12.87
C ALA A 102 25.51 1.89 13.76
N LYS A 103 25.56 2.20 15.07
CA LYS A 103 26.43 1.50 16.03
C LYS A 103 26.04 0.02 16.24
N ARG A 104 24.74 -0.31 16.21
CA ARG A 104 24.26 -1.71 16.28
C ARG A 104 24.56 -2.47 15.00
N GLU A 105 24.40 -1.84 13.84
CA GLU A 105 24.72 -2.38 12.52
C GLU A 105 26.23 -2.66 12.39
N GLU A 106 27.08 -1.75 12.87
CA GLU A 106 28.54 -1.94 12.94
C GLU A 106 28.92 -3.11 13.85
N GLN A 107 28.34 -3.21 15.05
CA GLN A 107 28.53 -4.36 15.94
C GLN A 107 28.03 -5.68 15.33
N ALA A 108 26.91 -5.65 14.59
CA ALA A 108 26.40 -6.81 13.87
C ALA A 108 27.34 -7.22 12.72
N LYS A 109 27.91 -6.26 11.97
CA LYS A 109 28.90 -6.50 10.93
C LYS A 109 30.17 -7.14 11.49
N LEU A 110 30.70 -6.64 12.61
CA LEU A 110 31.83 -7.25 13.31
C LEU A 110 31.54 -8.69 13.77
N ARG A 111 30.33 -8.96 14.29
CA ARG A 111 29.89 -10.32 14.64
C ARG A 111 29.78 -11.24 13.42
N ARG A 112 29.25 -10.76 12.29
CA ARG A 112 29.18 -11.51 11.02
C ARG A 112 30.59 -11.88 10.51
N VAL A 113 31.55 -10.95 10.55
CA VAL A 113 32.95 -11.20 10.17
C VAL A 113 33.60 -12.23 11.10
N ALA A 114 33.45 -12.10 12.42
CA ALA A 114 33.98 -13.07 13.37
C ALA A 114 33.37 -14.48 13.17
N ALA A 115 32.07 -14.57 12.85
CA ALA A 115 31.41 -15.83 12.52
C ALA A 115 31.88 -16.45 11.20
N ALA A 116 32.23 -15.63 10.19
CA ALA A 116 32.82 -16.09 8.94
C ALA A 116 34.21 -16.72 9.16
N ILE A 117 35.12 -15.99 9.83
CA ILE A 117 36.46 -16.47 10.21
C ILE A 117 36.36 -17.77 11.03
N ALA A 118 35.40 -17.86 11.96
CA ALA A 118 35.18 -19.08 12.74
C ALA A 118 34.69 -20.28 11.91
N ARG A 119 34.01 -20.06 10.77
CA ARG A 119 33.67 -21.13 9.82
C ARG A 119 34.88 -21.56 9.01
N GLU A 120 35.69 -20.62 8.52
CA GLU A 120 36.93 -20.89 7.77
C GLU A 120 37.93 -21.70 8.60
N VAL A 121 38.16 -21.31 9.87
CA VAL A 121 39.04 -22.05 10.79
C VAL A 121 38.54 -23.48 11.02
N ARG A 122 37.23 -23.69 11.19
CA ARG A 122 36.67 -25.06 11.28
C ARG A 122 36.85 -25.87 10.00
N HIS A 123 36.70 -25.24 8.83
CA HIS A 123 36.90 -25.90 7.53
C HIS A 123 38.37 -26.28 7.29
N PHE A 124 39.31 -25.41 7.70
CA PHE A 124 40.75 -25.70 7.68
C PHE A 124 41.07 -26.93 8.53
N TRP A 125 40.64 -26.96 9.80
CA TRP A 125 40.92 -28.09 10.68
C TRP A 125 40.27 -29.41 10.23
N SER A 126 39.04 -29.38 9.69
CA SER A 126 38.42 -30.56 9.08
C SER A 126 39.19 -31.06 7.85
N SER A 127 39.79 -30.15 7.06
CA SER A 127 40.65 -30.52 5.92
C SER A 127 41.98 -31.14 6.39
N VAL A 128 42.60 -30.59 7.44
CA VAL A 128 43.78 -31.20 8.09
C VAL A 128 43.46 -32.58 8.64
N GLU A 129 42.30 -32.76 9.28
CA GLU A 129 41.85 -34.05 9.81
C GLU A 129 41.74 -35.11 8.70
N LYS A 130 41.10 -34.78 7.57
CA LYS A 130 41.00 -35.67 6.39
C LYS A 130 42.37 -36.09 5.85
N VAL A 131 43.34 -35.17 5.81
CA VAL A 131 44.72 -35.48 5.40
C VAL A 131 45.41 -36.43 6.39
N VAL A 132 45.18 -36.27 7.70
CA VAL A 132 45.69 -37.19 8.73
C VAL A 132 45.04 -38.57 8.61
N GLN A 133 43.71 -38.63 8.46
CA GLN A 133 42.96 -39.87 8.25
C GLN A 133 43.44 -40.62 7.00
N PHE A 134 43.61 -39.94 5.85
CA PHE A 134 44.16 -40.52 4.63
C PHE A 134 45.58 -41.05 4.83
N LYS A 135 46.46 -40.29 5.50
CA LYS A 135 47.84 -40.72 5.80
C LYS A 135 47.89 -41.92 6.76
N GLN A 136 46.86 -42.10 7.60
CA GLN A 136 46.70 -43.27 8.48
C GLN A 136 46.12 -44.48 7.73
N GLN A 137 45.17 -44.29 6.82
CA GLN A 137 44.66 -45.32 5.91
C GLN A 137 45.75 -45.85 4.99
N SER A 138 46.50 -44.97 4.32
CA SER A 138 47.64 -45.34 3.46
C SER A 138 48.68 -46.20 4.20
N ARG A 139 49.00 -45.86 5.46
CA ARG A 139 49.88 -46.68 6.33
C ARG A 139 49.29 -48.04 6.73
N LEU A 140 47.98 -48.21 6.75
CA LEU A 140 47.32 -49.49 6.97
C LEU A 140 47.26 -50.32 5.69
N GLU A 141 47.05 -49.69 4.54
CA GLU A 141 47.07 -50.31 3.22
C GLU A 141 48.47 -50.78 2.84
N GLU A 142 49.52 -50.00 3.11
CA GLU A 142 50.91 -50.40 2.92
C GLU A 142 51.26 -51.65 3.75
N LYS A 143 50.76 -51.73 5.00
CA LYS A 143 50.90 -52.92 5.85
C LYS A 143 50.11 -54.12 5.33
N ARG A 144 48.87 -53.91 4.86
CA ARG A 144 48.06 -54.96 4.22
C ARG A 144 48.72 -55.49 2.95
N LYS A 145 49.26 -54.60 2.11
CA LYS A 145 49.99 -54.99 0.91
C LYS A 145 51.21 -55.83 1.25
N LYS A 146 52.05 -55.39 2.20
CA LYS A 146 53.21 -56.16 2.65
C LYS A 146 52.84 -57.55 3.23
N ALA A 147 51.68 -57.68 3.86
CA ALA A 147 51.17 -58.99 4.31
C ALA A 147 50.67 -59.87 3.15
N LEU A 148 50.04 -59.27 2.12
CA LEU A 148 49.64 -59.97 0.88
C LEU A 148 50.84 -60.39 0.03
N ASP A 149 51.86 -59.53 -0.09
CA ASP A 149 53.11 -59.82 -0.80
C ASP A 149 53.84 -61.01 -0.13
N LEU A 150 53.94 -61.01 1.22
CA LEU A 150 54.47 -62.16 1.99
C LEU A 150 53.65 -63.46 1.81
N GLN A 151 52.33 -63.35 1.66
CA GLN A 151 51.46 -64.51 1.41
C GLN A 151 51.64 -65.03 -0.02
N LEU A 152 51.88 -64.14 -1.00
CA LEU A 152 52.23 -64.48 -2.38
C LEU A 152 53.58 -65.20 -2.44
N ASP A 153 54.62 -64.65 -1.81
CA ASP A 153 55.95 -65.28 -1.73
C ASP A 153 55.88 -66.69 -1.11
N PHE A 154 55.06 -66.87 -0.07
CA PHE A 154 54.82 -68.20 0.50
C PHE A 154 54.17 -69.16 -0.48
N ILE A 155 53.15 -68.72 -1.23
CA ILE A 155 52.46 -69.56 -2.24
C ILE A 155 53.41 -69.91 -3.39
N VAL A 156 54.16 -68.93 -3.92
CA VAL A 156 55.16 -69.14 -4.98
C VAL A 156 56.22 -70.13 -4.51
N GLY A 157 56.79 -69.94 -3.32
CA GLY A 157 57.78 -70.84 -2.74
C GLY A 157 57.26 -72.26 -2.43
N GLN A 158 55.95 -72.48 -2.29
CA GLN A 158 55.37 -73.82 -2.29
C GLN A 158 55.30 -74.39 -3.72
N THR A 159 54.86 -73.61 -4.71
CA THR A 159 54.80 -74.08 -6.11
C THR A 159 56.18 -74.42 -6.69
N GLU A 160 57.24 -73.68 -6.32
CA GLU A 160 58.63 -74.01 -6.66
C GLU A 160 59.06 -75.36 -6.06
N ARG A 161 58.71 -75.64 -4.80
CA ARG A 161 59.00 -76.93 -4.14
C ARG A 161 58.29 -78.08 -4.84
N TYR A 162 57.01 -77.93 -5.19
CA TYR A 162 56.27 -78.95 -5.94
C TYR A 162 56.85 -79.15 -7.35
N SER A 163 57.23 -78.06 -8.05
CA SER A 163 57.90 -78.13 -9.35
C SER A 163 59.21 -78.91 -9.25
N HIS A 164 60.10 -78.55 -8.31
CA HIS A 164 61.38 -79.23 -8.10
C HIS A 164 61.21 -80.71 -7.69
N LEU A 165 60.14 -81.06 -6.96
CA LEU A 165 59.82 -82.46 -6.63
C LEU A 165 59.43 -83.26 -7.88
N LEU A 166 58.59 -82.68 -8.74
CA LEU A 166 58.19 -83.27 -10.02
C LEU A 166 59.41 -83.45 -10.95
N SER A 167 60.26 -82.42 -11.10
CA SER A 167 61.51 -82.50 -11.86
C SER A 167 62.42 -83.64 -11.41
N ARG A 168 62.46 -83.93 -10.11
CA ARG A 168 63.29 -85.01 -9.53
C ARG A 168 62.68 -86.40 -9.73
N SER A 169 61.35 -86.51 -9.80
CA SER A 169 60.66 -87.79 -10.02
C SER A 169 60.78 -88.36 -11.43
N LEU A 170 61.04 -87.50 -12.43
CA LEU A 170 61.06 -87.88 -13.85
C LEU A 170 62.39 -88.45 -14.36
N ASN A 171 63.45 -88.51 -13.54
CA ASN A 171 64.83 -88.57 -14.03
C ASN A 171 65.73 -89.65 -13.37
N ALA A 172 65.18 -90.82 -13.00
CA ALA A 172 65.94 -91.94 -12.41
C ALA A 172 65.45 -93.35 -12.84
N PRO A 173 66.30 -94.21 -13.43
CA PRO A 173 65.93 -95.57 -13.90
C PRO A 173 66.20 -96.71 -12.88
N ARG A 174 65.70 -97.92 -13.18
CA ARG A 174 65.82 -99.18 -12.38
C ARG A 174 67.01 -100.06 -12.80
N PRO A 175 67.50 -100.99 -11.94
CA PRO A 175 67.03 -102.39 -11.93
C PRO A 175 66.74 -102.91 -10.47
N GLY A 176 66.30 -104.14 -10.18
CA GLY A 176 66.06 -105.37 -10.97
C GLY A 176 64.95 -106.28 -10.34
N PRO A 177 64.80 -107.56 -10.74
CA PRO A 177 63.52 -108.31 -10.61
C PRO A 177 63.49 -109.57 -9.69
N ALA A 178 62.30 -110.19 -9.62
CA ALA A 178 61.90 -111.47 -8.97
C ALA A 178 61.65 -111.44 -7.44
N ALA A 179 60.69 -112.18 -6.85
CA ALA A 179 59.48 -112.87 -7.36
C ALA A 179 58.58 -113.32 -6.16
N LEU A 180 57.36 -113.86 -6.44
CA LEU A 180 56.42 -114.53 -5.51
C LEU A 180 55.64 -113.59 -4.54
N THR A 181 54.35 -113.78 -4.20
CA THR A 181 53.24 -114.59 -4.79
C THR A 181 51.86 -114.00 -4.41
N CYS A 182 50.78 -114.51 -5.04
CA CYS A 182 49.37 -114.37 -4.62
C CYS A 182 48.83 -115.77 -4.16
N PRO A 183 47.55 -115.99 -3.80
CA PRO A 183 46.41 -115.06 -3.57
C PRO A 183 45.63 -115.29 -2.24
N GLY A 184 44.61 -114.46 -1.94
CA GLY A 184 43.62 -114.75 -0.88
C GLY A 184 42.63 -113.61 -0.58
N ASN A 185 41.35 -113.94 -0.35
CA ASN A 185 40.21 -113.05 -0.02
C ASN A 185 39.02 -113.94 0.44
N PRO A 186 37.98 -113.51 1.20
CA PRO A 186 37.77 -112.28 1.98
C PRO A 186 37.58 -112.52 3.50
N GLY A 187 37.39 -111.46 4.30
CA GLY A 187 36.92 -111.57 5.70
C GLY A 187 36.81 -110.22 6.44
N THR A 188 35.90 -110.11 7.41
CA THR A 188 35.74 -108.94 8.29
C THR A 188 36.39 -109.17 9.65
N ASP A 189 36.94 -108.13 10.29
CA ASP A 189 36.53 -107.65 11.64
C ASP A 189 37.57 -106.81 12.40
N THR A 190 37.12 -105.61 12.84
CA THR A 190 37.43 -104.91 14.12
C THR A 190 38.86 -104.51 14.55
N TRP A 191 38.93 -103.37 15.25
CA TRP A 191 40.06 -102.78 16.02
C TRP A 191 41.31 -102.34 15.21
N GLY A 192 41.95 -101.20 15.48
CA GLY A 192 41.64 -100.10 16.40
C GLY A 192 42.88 -99.20 16.63
N VAL A 193 42.72 -98.07 17.34
CA VAL A 193 43.80 -97.18 17.89
C VAL A 193 44.64 -96.42 16.83
N SER A 194 44.92 -95.10 16.90
CA SER A 194 44.35 -93.99 17.68
C SER A 194 44.78 -92.64 17.03
N GLY A 195 43.95 -91.60 17.14
CA GLY A 195 44.29 -90.23 16.70
C GLY A 195 43.10 -89.28 16.89
N PRO A 196 43.22 -88.14 17.59
CA PRO A 196 42.06 -87.45 18.14
C PRO A 196 41.36 -86.48 17.18
N HIS A 197 40.03 -86.53 17.19
CA HIS A 197 39.14 -85.47 16.69
C HIS A 197 38.00 -85.28 17.70
N LEU A 198 37.83 -84.06 18.23
CA LEU A 198 36.76 -83.73 19.17
C LEU A 198 36.08 -82.40 18.83
N SER A 199 34.80 -82.36 19.15
CA SER A 199 33.78 -81.39 18.72
C SER A 199 32.81 -81.15 19.92
N PRO A 200 31.64 -80.48 19.80
CA PRO A 200 31.36 -79.16 19.22
C PRO A 200 30.61 -78.19 20.22
N PRO A 201 29.32 -77.76 20.13
CA PRO A 201 28.90 -76.41 20.58
C PRO A 201 27.65 -76.43 21.52
N PRO A 202 26.84 -75.34 21.61
CA PRO A 202 25.62 -75.14 20.77
C PRO A 202 25.60 -73.75 20.07
N GLN A 203 24.82 -73.39 19.03
CA GLN A 203 23.37 -73.53 18.69
C GLN A 203 22.43 -72.60 19.53
N VAL A 204 21.35 -71.93 19.03
CA VAL A 204 20.68 -71.92 17.70
C VAL A 204 19.74 -70.68 17.44
N LEU A 205 19.40 -70.43 16.16
CA LEU A 205 18.40 -69.54 15.46
C LEU A 205 17.45 -68.50 16.13
N ARG A 206 17.17 -67.42 15.35
CA ARG A 206 15.89 -66.66 15.07
C ARG A 206 14.97 -66.24 16.25
N ARG A 207 14.34 -65.05 16.27
CA ARG A 207 13.35 -64.46 15.33
C ARG A 207 13.06 -62.98 15.73
N GLY A 208 12.24 -62.23 15.00
CA GLY A 208 11.92 -60.81 15.32
C GLY A 208 10.45 -60.52 15.72
N ARG A 209 10.22 -59.27 16.18
CA ARG A 209 8.98 -58.49 16.44
C ARG A 209 9.16 -57.62 17.69
N ASP A 210 8.58 -56.42 17.66
CA ASP A 210 8.52 -55.40 18.72
C ASP A 210 7.45 -55.75 19.78
N PRO A 211 7.44 -55.12 20.99
CA PRO A 211 6.81 -53.79 21.12
C PRO A 211 7.39 -52.81 22.19
N PRO A 212 6.97 -51.53 22.21
CA PRO A 212 7.22 -50.52 23.28
C PRO A 212 5.98 -50.32 24.20
N PRO A 213 5.87 -49.22 24.99
CA PRO A 213 6.70 -48.70 26.10
C PRO A 213 5.96 -48.86 27.47
N PRO A 214 6.38 -48.19 28.58
CA PRO A 214 5.55 -47.05 29.06
C PRO A 214 6.26 -45.89 29.83
N TRP A 215 5.78 -44.64 29.59
CA TRP A 215 5.62 -43.43 30.44
C TRP A 215 6.42 -43.30 31.78
N GLY A 216 7.08 -42.20 32.16
CA GLY A 216 6.76 -40.74 32.15
C GLY A 216 6.88 -40.19 33.61
N PRO A 217 6.72 -38.89 33.97
CA PRO A 217 6.59 -37.60 33.24
C PRO A 217 7.90 -36.74 33.26
N ARG A 218 8.12 -35.58 32.57
CA ARG A 218 7.26 -34.41 32.21
C ARG A 218 7.13 -33.41 33.40
N GLU A 219 6.87 -32.10 33.33
CA GLU A 219 6.37 -31.09 32.35
C GLU A 219 7.13 -29.76 32.57
N GLU A 220 7.20 -28.73 31.71
CA GLU A 220 7.25 -28.52 30.23
C GLU A 220 7.51 -27.00 29.99
N ASP A 221 8.18 -26.56 28.91
CA ASP A 221 7.88 -25.30 28.15
C ASP A 221 8.83 -25.11 26.93
N GLU A 222 8.29 -24.65 25.79
CA GLU A 222 8.95 -24.56 24.48
C GLU A 222 9.11 -23.09 24.02
N GLU A 223 10.26 -22.72 23.42
CA GLU A 223 10.45 -21.39 22.82
C GLU A 223 10.08 -21.39 21.33
N PHE A 224 9.45 -20.31 20.89
CA PHE A 224 8.73 -20.19 19.61
C PHE A 224 9.67 -20.02 18.41
N GLU A 225 9.76 -21.02 17.53
CA GLU A 225 10.38 -20.86 16.20
C GLU A 225 9.46 -20.03 15.29
N ALA A 226 10.02 -18.97 14.69
CA ALA A 226 9.37 -18.18 13.65
C ALA A 226 9.99 -18.50 12.29
N GLU A 227 9.17 -18.98 11.34
CA GLU A 227 9.58 -19.12 9.94
C GLU A 227 9.70 -17.73 9.28
N GLU A 228 10.85 -17.09 9.42
CA GLU A 228 11.22 -15.91 8.64
C GLU A 228 11.69 -16.36 7.25
N GLU A 229 10.77 -16.44 6.28
CA GLU A 229 11.12 -16.39 4.84
C GLU A 229 11.69 -14.99 4.51
N GLU A 230 12.98 -14.77 4.84
CA GLU A 230 13.76 -13.68 4.28
C GLU A 230 13.89 -13.91 2.76
N GLY A 231 13.12 -13.15 1.97
CA GLY A 231 13.21 -13.19 0.51
C GLY A 231 14.60 -12.77 0.03
N GLU A 232 15.13 -13.51 -0.94
CA GLU A 232 16.48 -13.32 -1.49
C GLU A 232 16.66 -11.90 -2.06
N ASP A 233 17.70 -11.20 -1.60
CA ASP A 233 17.93 -9.77 -1.90
C ASP A 233 18.71 -9.62 -3.22
N GLU A 234 18.02 -9.21 -4.30
CA GLU A 234 18.51 -9.22 -5.69
C GLU A 234 19.60 -8.14 -6.01
N GLU A 235 20.47 -7.76 -5.07
CA GLU A 235 21.54 -6.75 -5.31
C GLU A 235 22.71 -7.27 -6.18
N ASP A 236 22.96 -8.59 -6.23
CA ASP A 236 24.09 -9.17 -7.00
C ASP A 236 23.91 -9.10 -8.53
N THR A 237 22.70 -8.84 -9.04
CA THR A 237 22.40 -8.95 -10.48
C THR A 237 23.08 -7.86 -11.32
N ILE A 238 23.19 -6.63 -10.80
CA ILE A 238 23.75 -5.49 -11.54
C ILE A 238 25.26 -5.66 -11.71
N ALA A 239 25.96 -5.98 -10.62
CA ALA A 239 27.40 -6.24 -10.62
C ALA A 239 27.79 -7.53 -11.38
N ALA A 240 26.83 -8.36 -11.80
CA ALA A 240 27.06 -9.46 -12.74
C ALA A 240 26.93 -9.00 -14.20
N GLN A 241 25.99 -8.10 -14.51
CA GLN A 241 25.79 -7.55 -15.85
C GLN A 241 26.94 -6.59 -16.26
N GLU A 242 27.41 -5.72 -15.35
CA GLU A 242 28.59 -4.86 -15.57
C GLU A 242 29.90 -5.65 -15.80
N ARG A 243 29.93 -6.95 -15.46
CA ARG A 243 31.06 -7.86 -15.76
C ARG A 243 30.88 -8.66 -17.05
N LEU A 244 29.71 -8.58 -17.67
CA LEU A 244 29.40 -9.18 -18.98
C LEU A 244 29.49 -8.15 -20.11
N GLU A 245 29.10 -6.90 -19.81
CA GLU A 245 29.25 -5.72 -20.66
C GLU A 245 30.70 -5.19 -20.61
N GLY A 246 31.65 -6.00 -21.07
CA GLY A 246 33.07 -5.65 -21.12
C GLY A 246 33.37 -4.55 -22.14
N ASP A 247 34.15 -3.56 -21.71
CA ASP A 247 34.71 -2.40 -22.43
C ASP A 247 34.51 -2.39 -23.96
N VAL A 248 33.37 -1.85 -24.40
CA VAL A 248 33.01 -1.71 -25.83
C VAL A 248 33.49 -0.35 -26.33
N ASP A 249 34.26 -0.33 -27.42
CA ASP A 249 34.82 0.91 -27.96
C ASP A 249 33.76 1.74 -28.71
N HIS A 250 33.05 2.58 -27.95
CA HIS A 250 31.99 3.48 -28.44
C HIS A 250 32.47 4.55 -29.43
N GLN A 251 33.77 4.62 -29.75
CA GLN A 251 34.32 5.54 -30.77
C GLN A 251 33.54 5.47 -32.09
N GLN A 252 33.15 4.26 -32.52
CA GLN A 252 32.49 4.03 -33.80
C GLN A 252 31.04 4.56 -33.81
N GLU A 253 30.31 4.44 -32.71
CA GLU A 253 28.96 5.02 -32.57
C GLU A 253 29.02 6.56 -32.53
N LEU A 254 30.03 7.12 -31.86
CA LEU A 254 30.27 8.57 -31.81
C LEU A 254 30.66 9.13 -33.19
N ASP A 255 31.52 8.44 -33.93
CA ASP A 255 31.92 8.81 -35.29
C ASP A 255 30.78 8.67 -36.31
N ASP A 256 29.86 7.72 -36.12
CA ASP A 256 28.65 7.58 -36.95
C ASP A 256 27.65 8.71 -36.64
N LEU A 257 27.38 8.98 -35.36
CA LEU A 257 26.52 10.10 -34.92
C LEU A 257 27.07 11.47 -35.37
N ALA A 258 28.39 11.67 -35.32
CA ALA A 258 29.03 12.89 -35.83
C ALA A 258 28.86 13.04 -37.35
N ARG A 259 28.88 11.91 -38.09
CA ARG A 259 28.67 11.87 -39.54
C ARG A 259 27.21 12.16 -39.91
N GLU A 260 26.26 11.68 -39.12
CA GLU A 260 24.83 12.00 -39.29
C GLU A 260 24.52 13.46 -38.93
N GLY A 261 25.14 14.01 -37.88
CA GLY A 261 25.05 15.42 -37.51
C GLY A 261 25.61 16.39 -38.57
N ALA A 262 26.41 15.89 -39.53
CA ALA A 262 26.92 16.65 -40.66
C ALA A 262 26.02 16.59 -41.92
N LEU A 263 24.98 15.75 -41.95
CA LEU A 263 24.06 15.64 -43.08
C LEU A 263 23.04 16.80 -43.09
N PRO A 264 22.63 17.29 -44.27
CA PRO A 264 21.56 18.26 -44.36
C PRO A 264 20.23 17.66 -43.88
N MET A 265 19.43 18.45 -43.17
CA MET A 265 18.15 18.05 -42.54
C MET A 265 17.21 17.28 -43.49
N GLU A 266 17.19 17.64 -44.76
CA GLU A 266 16.32 17.04 -45.78
C GLU A 266 16.76 15.59 -46.15
N GLU A 267 18.06 15.28 -46.06
CA GLU A 267 18.61 13.95 -46.27
C GLU A 267 18.46 13.06 -45.03
N LEU A 268 18.57 13.62 -43.82
CA LEU A 268 18.19 12.97 -42.57
C LEU A 268 16.70 12.57 -42.57
N LEU A 269 15.81 13.48 -42.96
CA LEU A 269 14.38 13.22 -43.12
C LEU A 269 14.08 12.18 -44.22
N GLN A 270 14.93 12.09 -45.24
CA GLN A 270 14.83 11.04 -46.27
C GLN A 270 15.25 9.67 -45.72
N ARG A 271 16.34 9.58 -44.94
CA ARG A 271 16.80 8.33 -44.28
C ARG A 271 15.76 7.77 -43.32
N TYR A 272 15.22 8.60 -42.43
CA TYR A 272 14.26 8.17 -41.40
C TYR A 272 12.79 8.18 -41.84
N ARG A 273 12.49 8.40 -43.13
CA ARG A 273 11.11 8.50 -43.66
C ARG A 273 10.23 7.31 -43.28
N GLY A 274 10.79 6.09 -43.23
CA GLY A 274 10.06 4.87 -42.85
C GLY A 274 9.61 4.82 -41.39
N ALA A 275 10.34 5.46 -40.47
CA ALA A 275 10.05 5.41 -39.02
C ALA A 275 8.79 6.21 -38.61
N PHE A 276 8.21 6.99 -39.54
CA PHE A 276 7.03 7.83 -39.32
C PHE A 276 5.89 7.53 -40.31
N ALA A 277 6.04 6.51 -41.16
CA ALA A 277 5.15 6.23 -42.29
C ALA A 277 4.19 5.05 -42.04
N ASP A 278 3.55 4.99 -40.88
CA ASP A 278 2.54 3.98 -40.57
C ASP A 278 1.39 4.53 -39.69
N SER A 279 0.66 5.51 -40.25
CA SER A 279 -0.68 5.91 -39.79
C SER A 279 -1.36 6.83 -40.81
N ASP A 280 -1.81 6.30 -41.93
CA ASP A 280 -2.87 6.93 -42.72
C ASP A 280 -3.79 5.88 -43.37
N CYS A 281 -5.04 6.27 -43.66
CA CYS A 281 -6.08 5.36 -44.16
C CYS A 281 -6.39 5.58 -45.64
N ASP A 282 -6.57 4.47 -46.36
CA ASP A 282 -6.95 4.40 -47.77
C ASP A 282 -8.47 4.07 -47.88
N SER A 283 -9.26 4.50 -48.87
CA SER A 283 -8.90 5.06 -50.18
C SER A 283 -9.91 6.05 -50.79
N ALA A 284 -9.36 7.03 -51.54
CA ALA A 284 -9.81 7.53 -52.86
C ALA A 284 -11.25 8.12 -53.09
N PRO A 285 -11.51 8.77 -54.23
CA PRO A 285 -10.73 9.86 -54.83
C PRO A 285 -11.60 11.11 -55.19
N GLY A 286 -11.00 12.31 -55.19
CA GLY A 286 -11.66 13.54 -55.62
C GLY A 286 -10.68 14.71 -55.77
N ALA A 287 -10.94 15.64 -56.68
CA ALA A 287 -9.94 16.62 -57.14
C ALA A 287 -10.04 18.02 -56.49
N SER A 288 -8.90 18.72 -56.54
CA SER A 288 -8.71 20.18 -56.44
C SER A 288 -8.47 20.84 -55.07
N SER A 289 -7.29 21.47 -55.00
CA SER A 289 -6.97 22.79 -54.42
C SER A 289 -6.90 23.02 -52.88
N THR A 290 -5.71 23.52 -52.51
CA THR A 290 -5.41 24.51 -51.45
C THR A 290 -5.48 24.17 -49.95
N ARG A 291 -4.27 23.88 -49.44
CA ARG A 291 -3.64 24.41 -48.19
C ARG A 291 -4.19 23.99 -46.81
N SER A 292 -3.33 23.20 -46.14
CA SER A 292 -2.99 23.26 -44.70
C SER A 292 -4.14 23.15 -43.69
N GLY A 293 -4.42 21.92 -43.26
CA GLY A 293 -5.30 21.65 -42.13
C GLY A 293 -4.68 21.95 -40.76
N GLU A 294 -5.52 21.86 -39.73
CA GLU A 294 -5.12 21.90 -38.33
C GLU A 294 -4.49 20.56 -37.90
N HIS A 295 -3.82 20.52 -36.74
CA HIS A 295 -4.35 19.70 -35.63
C HIS A 295 -3.76 20.10 -34.26
N ARG A 296 -4.26 19.45 -33.21
CA ARG A 296 -3.97 19.66 -31.78
C ARG A 296 -3.96 18.30 -31.07
N CYS A 297 -3.09 18.14 -30.07
CA CYS A 297 -3.29 17.17 -28.98
C CYS A 297 -3.05 17.86 -27.63
N VAL A 298 -3.96 17.69 -26.66
CA VAL A 298 -3.83 18.15 -25.26
C VAL A 298 -4.61 17.19 -24.36
N CYS A 299 -4.07 16.88 -23.18
CA CYS A 299 -4.78 16.22 -22.07
C CYS A 299 -4.70 17.07 -20.78
N PRO A 300 -5.58 16.84 -19.78
CA PRO A 300 -6.20 17.95 -19.05
C PRO A 300 -5.54 18.42 -17.74
N ALA A 301 -6.18 19.42 -17.12
CA ALA A 301 -5.78 20.08 -15.88
C ALA A 301 -6.16 19.28 -14.61
N ALA A 302 -5.48 19.62 -13.50
CA ALA A 302 -5.79 19.14 -12.16
C ALA A 302 -6.60 20.20 -11.37
N SER A 303 -7.34 19.76 -10.36
CA SER A 303 -8.04 20.62 -9.39
C SER A 303 -7.33 20.62 -8.02
N GLU A 304 -7.63 21.63 -7.21
CA GLU A 304 -6.91 21.96 -5.98
C GLU A 304 -7.44 21.21 -4.73
N GLU A 305 -6.58 20.97 -3.74
CA GLU A 305 -6.95 20.53 -2.38
C GLU A 305 -6.32 21.49 -1.35
N GLU A 306 -7.09 21.91 -0.34
CA GLU A 306 -6.62 22.74 0.78
C GLU A 306 -6.15 21.87 1.97
N GLU A 307 -5.04 22.25 2.62
CA GLU A 307 -4.54 21.56 3.81
C GLU A 307 -5.09 22.14 5.13
N GLY A 308 -5.91 21.36 5.84
CA GLY A 308 -6.39 21.68 7.18
C GLY A 308 -5.54 21.05 8.28
N GLU A 309 -4.71 21.83 8.97
CA GLU A 309 -3.78 21.32 9.99
C GLU A 309 -4.46 20.83 11.30
N GLY A 310 -4.43 19.53 11.58
CA GLY A 310 -4.82 18.94 12.87
C GLY A 310 -3.64 18.80 13.83
N GLN A 311 -3.69 19.39 15.03
CA GLN A 311 -2.57 19.39 15.99
C GLN A 311 -2.82 18.44 17.18
N GLU A 312 -2.00 17.40 17.32
CA GLU A 312 -2.06 16.50 18.48
C GLU A 312 -1.50 17.11 19.77
N GLY A 313 -2.05 16.66 20.90
CA GLY A 313 -1.54 16.84 22.26
C GLY A 313 -2.14 15.77 23.16
N GLY A 314 -1.29 15.00 23.85
CA GLY A 314 -1.69 13.83 24.63
C GLY A 314 -1.37 13.94 26.12
N ALA A 315 -2.38 13.68 26.95
CA ALA A 315 -2.35 13.29 28.36
C ALA A 315 -3.78 12.84 28.73
N GLY A 316 -4.03 11.86 29.61
CA GLY A 316 -3.11 11.01 30.37
C GLY A 316 -3.76 10.67 31.72
N ALA A 317 -4.34 9.48 31.87
CA ALA A 317 -4.95 8.98 33.11
C ALA A 317 -5.05 7.44 33.09
N ALA A 318 -4.88 6.80 34.26
CA ALA A 318 -5.00 5.36 34.45
C ALA A 318 -6.44 4.92 34.81
N GLY A 319 -6.74 3.62 34.77
CA GLY A 319 -8.09 3.11 35.09
C GLY A 319 -8.33 1.62 34.87
N GLU A 320 -7.54 0.76 35.52
CA GLU A 320 -8.00 -0.56 35.98
C GLU A 320 -8.67 -0.39 37.38
N PRO A 321 -9.45 -1.35 37.93
CA PRO A 321 -9.56 -2.78 37.59
C PRO A 321 -11.01 -3.30 37.39
N GLY A 322 -11.17 -4.63 37.21
CA GLY A 322 -12.47 -5.31 37.31
C GLY A 322 -12.49 -6.75 36.77
N ASP A 323 -12.26 -7.74 37.63
CA ASP A 323 -12.51 -9.17 37.35
C ASP A 323 -14.02 -9.48 37.31
N GLY A 324 -14.42 -10.57 36.64
CA GLY A 324 -15.84 -10.84 36.34
C GLY A 324 -16.20 -12.17 35.64
N GLY A 325 -15.51 -13.26 35.95
CA GLY A 325 -15.90 -14.68 35.83
C GLY A 325 -16.98 -15.22 34.84
N VAL A 326 -16.59 -16.31 34.14
CA VAL A 326 -17.37 -17.54 33.83
C VAL A 326 -18.58 -17.47 32.87
N ALA A 327 -18.45 -18.08 31.68
CA ALA A 327 -19.46 -18.98 31.07
C ALA A 327 -18.92 -19.77 29.86
N ALA A 328 -19.15 -21.08 29.81
CA ALA A 328 -18.91 -22.02 28.68
C ALA A 328 -19.74 -23.32 28.91
N PRO A 329 -19.84 -24.28 27.97
CA PRO A 329 -19.42 -24.30 26.56
C PRO A 329 -20.67 -24.15 25.63
N PRO A 330 -21.24 -25.11 24.85
CA PRO A 330 -20.87 -26.49 24.45
C PRO A 330 -20.21 -26.58 23.05
N ALA A 331 -19.98 -27.81 22.56
CA ALA A 331 -19.36 -28.13 21.26
C ALA A 331 -20.35 -28.75 20.24
N PRO A 332 -20.00 -28.81 18.94
CA PRO A 332 -20.64 -29.71 17.97
C PRO A 332 -20.04 -31.14 18.00
N ALA A 333 -20.77 -32.12 17.45
CA ALA A 333 -20.51 -33.55 17.63
C ALA A 333 -19.53 -34.19 16.63
N GLN A 334 -19.15 -35.44 16.95
CA GLN A 334 -18.26 -36.32 16.18
C GLN A 334 -18.89 -36.80 14.85
N VAL A 335 -18.05 -36.98 13.81
CA VAL A 335 -18.26 -37.94 12.72
C VAL A 335 -16.90 -38.57 12.36
N SER A 336 -16.86 -39.86 12.09
CA SER A 336 -15.65 -40.62 11.70
C SER A 336 -16.06 -41.84 10.85
N PRO A 337 -15.13 -42.58 10.21
CA PRO A 337 -14.19 -42.07 9.20
C PRO A 337 -14.18 -42.95 7.93
N ALA A 338 -13.78 -42.41 6.76
CA ALA A 338 -13.54 -43.24 5.56
C ALA A 338 -12.56 -42.61 4.55
N ALA A 339 -11.72 -43.47 3.96
CA ALA A 339 -11.01 -43.34 2.67
C ALA A 339 -10.18 -42.06 2.37
N ALA A 340 -8.87 -42.16 2.59
CA ALA A 340 -7.88 -41.70 1.61
C ALA A 340 -7.82 -42.74 0.45
N PRO A 341 -7.40 -42.42 -0.80
CA PRO A 341 -6.06 -41.87 -1.08
C PRO A 341 -5.96 -40.85 -2.24
N ALA A 342 -4.71 -40.55 -2.63
CA ALA A 342 -4.23 -39.93 -3.87
C ALA A 342 -4.28 -38.39 -4.01
N ALA A 343 -3.08 -37.79 -4.10
CA ALA A 343 -2.86 -36.58 -4.89
C ALA A 343 -2.81 -36.95 -6.39
N PRO A 344 -3.05 -36.00 -7.30
CA PRO A 344 -1.91 -35.54 -8.10
C PRO A 344 -1.91 -34.05 -8.49
N ALA A 345 -0.82 -33.68 -9.16
CA ALA A 345 -0.45 -32.39 -9.75
C ALA A 345 -1.55 -31.54 -10.44
N GLY A 346 -1.27 -30.23 -10.56
CA GLY A 346 -1.95 -29.32 -11.50
C GLY A 346 -1.66 -29.65 -12.98
N PRO A 347 -2.28 -28.93 -13.95
CA PRO A 347 -2.76 -27.55 -13.82
C PRO A 347 -4.26 -27.37 -14.16
N ALA A 348 -5.08 -27.03 -13.15
CA ALA A 348 -6.53 -26.87 -13.30
C ALA A 348 -7.07 -25.50 -13.83
N PRO A 349 -6.52 -24.31 -13.48
CA PRO A 349 -7.28 -23.05 -13.58
C PRO A 349 -7.59 -22.60 -15.02
N LYS A 350 -6.90 -23.14 -16.02
CA LYS A 350 -6.99 -22.70 -17.43
C LYS A 350 -8.35 -23.02 -18.08
N LYS A 351 -9.07 -24.05 -17.62
CA LYS A 351 -10.42 -24.41 -18.14
C LYS A 351 -11.53 -23.66 -17.44
N GLU A 352 -11.47 -23.55 -16.11
CA GLU A 352 -12.52 -22.85 -15.34
C GLU A 352 -12.69 -21.39 -15.80
N ILE A 353 -11.58 -20.69 -16.10
CA ILE A 353 -11.63 -19.32 -16.62
C ILE A 353 -12.31 -19.25 -17.99
N SER A 354 -11.99 -20.16 -18.93
CA SER A 354 -12.64 -20.16 -20.26
C SER A 354 -14.13 -20.47 -20.18
N ASP A 355 -14.50 -21.39 -19.28
CA ASP A 355 -15.85 -21.93 -19.22
C ASP A 355 -16.79 -20.96 -18.49
N ILE A 356 -16.32 -20.30 -17.41
CA ILE A 356 -17.03 -19.19 -16.76
C ILE A 356 -17.14 -18.00 -17.71
N ALA A 357 -16.08 -17.65 -18.44
CA ALA A 357 -16.13 -16.55 -19.42
C ALA A 357 -17.10 -16.84 -20.56
N ALA A 358 -17.09 -18.04 -21.15
CA ALA A 358 -18.02 -18.43 -22.22
C ALA A 358 -19.48 -18.50 -21.73
N ALA A 359 -19.71 -19.03 -20.52
CA ALA A 359 -21.03 -19.03 -19.91
C ALA A 359 -21.56 -17.60 -19.72
N ALA A 360 -20.72 -16.66 -19.29
CA ALA A 360 -21.11 -15.26 -19.13
C ALA A 360 -21.16 -14.49 -20.48
N GLU A 361 -20.36 -14.87 -21.50
CA GLU A 361 -20.43 -14.32 -22.87
C GLU A 361 -21.80 -14.60 -23.50
N SER A 362 -22.35 -15.79 -23.27
CA SER A 362 -23.70 -16.18 -23.70
C SER A 362 -24.83 -15.33 -23.08
N LEU A 363 -24.54 -14.60 -22.00
CA LEU A 363 -25.47 -13.80 -21.21
C LEU A 363 -25.30 -12.28 -21.42
N GLN A 364 -24.42 -11.86 -22.34
CA GLN A 364 -24.33 -10.45 -22.70
C GLN A 364 -25.60 -9.99 -23.44
N PRO A 365 -26.20 -8.83 -23.10
CA PRO A 365 -27.18 -8.18 -23.96
C PRO A 365 -26.50 -7.79 -25.27
N LYS A 366 -27.01 -8.30 -26.41
CA LYS A 366 -26.42 -8.08 -27.74
C LYS A 366 -26.82 -6.74 -28.38
N GLY A 367 -27.63 -5.94 -27.69
CA GLY A 367 -28.01 -4.58 -28.10
C GLY A 367 -28.38 -3.69 -26.91
N TYR A 368 -28.70 -2.42 -27.20
CA TYR A 368 -28.91 -1.37 -26.19
C TYR A 368 -30.34 -0.81 -26.13
N THR A 369 -31.24 -1.32 -26.96
CA THR A 369 -32.66 -0.94 -27.10
C THR A 369 -33.55 -2.17 -26.97
N LEU A 370 -34.78 -2.00 -26.49
CA LEU A 370 -35.72 -3.11 -26.26
C LEU A 370 -36.08 -3.87 -27.55
N ALA A 371 -35.98 -3.22 -28.71
CA ALA A 371 -36.12 -3.84 -30.03
C ALA A 371 -35.01 -4.87 -30.37
N THR A 372 -33.90 -4.91 -29.63
CA THR A 372 -32.70 -5.73 -29.96
C THR A 372 -32.37 -6.75 -28.86
N THR A 373 -33.04 -6.70 -27.70
CA THR A 373 -32.80 -7.63 -26.59
C THR A 373 -34.07 -7.79 -25.76
N GLN A 374 -34.57 -9.02 -25.64
CA GLN A 374 -35.71 -9.34 -24.78
C GLN A 374 -35.30 -9.29 -23.31
N VAL A 375 -35.66 -8.19 -22.65
CA VAL A 375 -35.53 -8.01 -21.20
C VAL A 375 -36.54 -8.92 -20.48
N LYS A 376 -36.07 -9.67 -19.48
CA LYS A 376 -36.91 -10.63 -18.72
C LYS A 376 -37.31 -10.10 -17.34
N THR A 377 -36.54 -9.16 -16.81
CA THR A 377 -36.72 -8.65 -15.44
C THR A 377 -37.83 -7.60 -15.35
N PRO A 378 -38.78 -7.73 -14.41
CA PRO A 378 -39.73 -6.66 -14.11
C PRO A 378 -39.02 -5.48 -13.42
N ILE A 379 -39.49 -4.26 -13.68
CA ILE A 379 -39.05 -3.07 -12.95
C ILE A 379 -39.65 -3.15 -11.53
N PRO A 380 -38.85 -3.03 -10.45
CA PRO A 380 -39.36 -3.25 -9.09
C PRO A 380 -40.39 -2.21 -8.67
N HIS A 381 -41.55 -2.66 -8.15
CA HIS A 381 -42.61 -1.77 -7.64
C HIS A 381 -42.17 -0.80 -6.53
N LEU A 382 -41.01 -1.03 -5.90
CA LEU A 382 -40.42 -0.16 -4.87
C LEU A 382 -39.74 1.09 -5.46
N LEU A 383 -39.49 1.11 -6.78
CA LEU A 383 -38.80 2.19 -7.50
C LEU A 383 -39.79 3.31 -7.87
N ARG A 384 -39.53 4.53 -7.39
CA ARG A 384 -40.33 5.73 -7.67
C ARG A 384 -39.91 6.38 -8.99
N GLY A 385 -40.44 5.86 -10.10
CA GLY A 385 -40.29 6.44 -11.43
C GLY A 385 -39.95 5.41 -12.50
N THR A 386 -39.78 5.86 -13.74
CA THR A 386 -39.48 5.00 -14.89
C THR A 386 -37.99 4.98 -15.23
N LEU A 387 -37.50 3.82 -15.64
CA LEU A 387 -36.15 3.64 -16.21
C LEU A 387 -36.17 3.93 -17.71
N ARG A 388 -35.05 4.43 -18.26
CA ARG A 388 -34.81 4.47 -19.70
C ARG A 388 -34.53 3.07 -20.23
N GLU A 389 -34.81 2.78 -21.50
CA GLU A 389 -34.62 1.43 -22.10
C GLU A 389 -33.25 0.82 -21.79
N TYR A 390 -32.17 1.57 -22.05
CA TYR A 390 -30.82 1.10 -21.80
C TYR A 390 -30.55 0.87 -20.29
N GLN A 391 -31.19 1.63 -19.39
CA GLN A 391 -31.08 1.43 -17.95
C GLN A 391 -31.80 0.16 -17.50
N HIS A 392 -32.92 -0.19 -18.13
CA HIS A 392 -33.65 -1.44 -17.90
C HIS A 392 -32.85 -2.65 -18.41
N ILE A 393 -32.23 -2.57 -19.59
CA ILE A 393 -31.29 -3.59 -20.09
C ILE A 393 -30.06 -3.72 -19.18
N GLY A 394 -29.60 -2.61 -18.57
CA GLY A 394 -28.54 -2.63 -17.56
C GLY A 394 -28.95 -3.35 -16.27
N LEU A 395 -30.18 -3.14 -15.81
CA LEU A 395 -30.78 -3.88 -14.69
C LEU A 395 -30.88 -5.39 -14.99
N ASP A 396 -31.33 -5.76 -16.18
CA ASP A 396 -31.49 -7.16 -16.61
C ASP A 396 -30.15 -7.92 -16.60
N TRP A 397 -29.07 -7.28 -17.09
CA TRP A 397 -27.71 -7.81 -16.99
C TRP A 397 -27.24 -7.93 -15.53
N LEU A 398 -27.44 -6.90 -14.70
CA LEU A 398 -27.04 -6.91 -13.29
C LEU A 398 -27.75 -8.01 -12.48
N VAL A 399 -29.03 -8.26 -12.74
CA VAL A 399 -29.80 -9.36 -12.14
C VAL A 399 -29.32 -10.72 -12.66
N THR A 400 -29.09 -10.85 -13.96
CA THR A 400 -28.55 -12.08 -14.56
C THR A 400 -27.19 -12.47 -13.94
N MET A 401 -26.31 -11.49 -13.73
CA MET A 401 -25.03 -11.71 -13.03
C MET A 401 -25.24 -12.17 -11.58
N TYR A 402 -26.19 -11.58 -10.84
CA TYR A 402 -26.52 -11.99 -9.47
C TYR A 402 -26.99 -13.45 -9.40
N GLU A 403 -27.93 -13.85 -10.28
CA GLU A 403 -28.48 -15.21 -10.31
C GLU A 403 -27.43 -16.26 -10.67
N LYS A 404 -26.55 -15.95 -11.62
CA LYS A 404 -25.39 -16.79 -11.98
C LYS A 404 -24.26 -16.76 -10.95
N LYS A 405 -24.46 -16.05 -9.84
CA LYS A 405 -23.52 -15.89 -8.72
C LYS A 405 -22.22 -15.13 -9.06
N LEU A 406 -22.20 -14.43 -10.18
CA LEU A 406 -21.06 -13.67 -10.68
C LEU A 406 -21.02 -12.24 -10.10
N ASN A 407 -19.86 -11.61 -10.24
CA ASN A 407 -19.61 -10.21 -9.89
C ASN A 407 -19.35 -9.42 -11.19
N GLY A 408 -19.66 -8.12 -11.22
CA GLY A 408 -19.65 -7.33 -12.46
C GLY A 408 -19.08 -5.91 -12.32
N ILE A 409 -18.73 -5.32 -13.46
CA ILE A 409 -18.24 -3.95 -13.63
C ILE A 409 -19.21 -3.19 -14.53
N LEU A 410 -19.85 -2.15 -14.00
CA LEU A 410 -20.69 -1.22 -14.76
C LEU A 410 -19.86 0.02 -15.13
N ALA A 411 -19.42 0.05 -16.38
CA ALA A 411 -18.53 1.05 -16.95
C ALA A 411 -19.22 1.99 -17.97
N ASP A 412 -20.54 2.19 -17.82
CA ASP A 412 -21.29 3.22 -18.53
C ASP A 412 -20.67 4.61 -18.34
N GLU A 413 -20.67 5.42 -19.41
CA GLU A 413 -20.17 6.79 -19.40
C GLU A 413 -20.80 7.66 -18.29
N MET A 414 -20.02 8.61 -17.75
CA MET A 414 -20.49 9.54 -16.71
C MET A 414 -21.73 10.31 -17.18
N GLY A 415 -22.82 10.22 -16.40
CA GLY A 415 -24.12 10.82 -16.71
C GLY A 415 -25.22 9.84 -17.16
N LEU A 416 -24.88 8.61 -17.58
CA LEU A 416 -25.90 7.63 -18.04
C LEU A 416 -26.77 7.02 -16.91
N GLY A 417 -26.49 7.32 -15.64
CA GLY A 417 -27.31 6.88 -14.51
C GLY A 417 -26.90 5.54 -13.89
N LYS A 418 -25.61 5.30 -13.68
CA LYS A 418 -25.11 4.11 -12.93
C LYS A 418 -25.74 3.99 -11.53
N THR A 419 -25.95 5.13 -10.86
CA THR A 419 -26.58 5.22 -9.54
C THR A 419 -28.01 4.67 -9.55
N ILE A 420 -28.87 5.11 -10.47
CA ILE A 420 -30.26 4.61 -10.55
C ILE A 420 -30.33 3.13 -10.98
N GLN A 421 -29.45 2.67 -11.89
CA GLN A 421 -29.33 1.24 -12.22
C GLN A 421 -28.97 0.41 -10.97
N THR A 422 -28.04 0.90 -10.15
CA THR A 422 -27.61 0.23 -8.91
C THR A 422 -28.71 0.24 -7.83
N ILE A 423 -29.43 1.36 -7.66
CA ILE A 423 -30.57 1.44 -6.74
C ILE A 423 -31.69 0.48 -7.18
N SER A 424 -31.93 0.37 -8.49
CA SER A 424 -32.93 -0.54 -9.06
C SER A 424 -32.56 -2.00 -8.84
N LEU A 425 -31.27 -2.36 -8.93
CA LEU A 425 -30.79 -3.71 -8.56
C LEU A 425 -31.09 -4.02 -7.10
N LEU A 426 -30.78 -3.10 -6.17
CA LEU A 426 -31.08 -3.30 -4.75
C LEU A 426 -32.59 -3.43 -4.49
N ALA A 427 -33.41 -2.62 -5.17
CA ALA A 427 -34.87 -2.72 -5.10
C ALA A 427 -35.41 -4.06 -5.64
N HIS A 428 -34.86 -4.56 -6.75
CA HIS A 428 -35.22 -5.85 -7.32
C HIS A 428 -34.89 -7.00 -6.34
N LEU A 429 -33.71 -6.95 -5.71
CA LEU A 429 -33.30 -7.95 -4.72
C LEU A 429 -34.18 -7.93 -3.46
N ALA A 430 -34.66 -6.76 -3.04
CA ALA A 430 -35.59 -6.62 -1.92
C ALA A 430 -37.00 -7.17 -2.24
N CYS A 431 -37.52 -6.92 -3.45
CA CYS A 431 -38.84 -7.39 -3.88
C CYS A 431 -38.85 -8.88 -4.25
N GLU A 432 -38.07 -9.27 -5.26
CA GLU A 432 -38.16 -10.60 -5.90
C GLU A 432 -37.43 -11.69 -5.11
N LYS A 433 -36.36 -11.32 -4.40
CA LYS A 433 -35.47 -12.27 -3.68
C LYS A 433 -35.52 -12.11 -2.16
N GLY A 434 -36.37 -11.21 -1.62
CA GLY A 434 -36.51 -10.93 -0.19
C GLY A 434 -35.23 -10.41 0.51
N SER A 435 -34.21 -10.01 -0.26
CA SER A 435 -32.85 -9.75 0.25
C SER A 435 -32.60 -8.26 0.47
N TRP A 436 -33.07 -7.74 1.60
CA TRP A 436 -32.98 -6.31 1.97
C TRP A 436 -31.59 -5.80 2.41
N GLY A 437 -30.61 -6.69 2.63
CA GLY A 437 -29.24 -6.31 2.98
C GLY A 437 -28.58 -7.22 4.03
N PRO A 438 -27.51 -6.74 4.72
CA PRO A 438 -26.94 -5.39 4.63
C PRO A 438 -26.09 -5.17 3.37
N HIS A 439 -26.22 -4.00 2.74
CA HIS A 439 -25.41 -3.58 1.59
C HIS A 439 -24.44 -2.45 2.00
N LEU A 440 -23.23 -2.45 1.45
CA LEU A 440 -22.22 -1.41 1.64
C LEU A 440 -21.95 -0.69 0.32
N ILE A 441 -22.07 0.64 0.33
CA ILE A 441 -21.73 1.52 -0.79
C ILE A 441 -20.56 2.40 -0.36
N ILE A 442 -19.44 2.30 -1.08
CA ILE A 442 -18.21 3.06 -0.82
C ILE A 442 -17.97 4.00 -2.00
N VAL A 443 -17.88 5.29 -1.71
CA VAL A 443 -17.89 6.37 -2.70
C VAL A 443 -16.78 7.41 -2.42
N PRO A 444 -16.46 8.30 -3.37
CA PRO A 444 -15.76 9.54 -3.08
C PRO A 444 -16.51 10.39 -2.03
N THR A 445 -15.79 11.07 -1.15
CA THR A 445 -16.38 11.85 -0.03
C THR A 445 -17.39 12.90 -0.52
N SER A 446 -17.10 13.54 -1.66
CA SER A 446 -17.94 14.58 -2.28
C SER A 446 -19.33 14.11 -2.71
N VAL A 447 -19.50 12.83 -3.08
CA VAL A 447 -20.77 12.31 -3.60
C VAL A 447 -21.58 11.51 -2.57
N MET A 448 -21.12 11.40 -1.32
CA MET A 448 -21.82 10.68 -0.25
C MET A 448 -23.25 11.17 -0.03
N LEU A 449 -23.45 12.50 0.02
CA LEU A 449 -24.76 13.11 0.20
C LEU A 449 -25.64 12.94 -1.04
N ASN A 450 -25.05 12.92 -2.24
CA ASN A 450 -25.79 12.65 -3.48
C ASN A 450 -26.38 11.24 -3.50
N TRP A 451 -25.61 10.23 -3.09
CA TRP A 451 -26.12 8.86 -2.93
C TRP A 451 -27.21 8.77 -1.85
N GLU A 452 -27.13 9.52 -0.76
CA GLU A 452 -28.21 9.58 0.26
C GLU A 452 -29.51 10.18 -0.32
N MET A 453 -29.39 11.29 -1.07
CA MET A 453 -30.53 11.98 -1.70
C MET A 453 -31.19 11.11 -2.78
N GLU A 454 -30.41 10.49 -3.67
CA GLU A 454 -30.96 9.64 -4.73
C GLU A 454 -31.60 8.37 -4.16
N LEU A 455 -31.02 7.72 -3.14
CA LEU A 455 -31.68 6.59 -2.46
C LEU A 455 -33.01 7.00 -1.81
N LYS A 456 -33.07 8.17 -1.15
CA LYS A 456 -34.32 8.72 -0.59
C LYS A 456 -35.36 9.10 -1.66
N ARG A 457 -34.91 9.54 -2.84
CA ARG A 457 -35.76 9.92 -3.97
C ARG A 457 -36.38 8.69 -4.65
N TRP A 458 -35.53 7.75 -5.08
CA TRP A 458 -35.93 6.62 -5.91
C TRP A 458 -36.50 5.46 -5.08
N CYS A 459 -35.94 5.14 -3.91
CA CYS A 459 -36.37 3.99 -3.07
C CYS A 459 -36.41 4.34 -1.56
N PRO A 460 -37.28 5.26 -1.11
CA PRO A 460 -37.34 5.73 0.29
C PRO A 460 -37.63 4.65 1.33
N SER A 461 -38.11 3.46 0.92
CA SER A 461 -38.36 2.32 1.81
C SER A 461 -37.08 1.67 2.37
N PHE A 462 -35.89 2.03 1.86
CA PHE A 462 -34.63 1.56 2.44
C PHE A 462 -34.23 2.35 3.68
N LYS A 463 -33.90 1.63 4.77
CA LYS A 463 -33.20 2.21 5.92
C LYS A 463 -31.75 2.50 5.54
N ILE A 464 -31.40 3.77 5.40
CA ILE A 464 -30.07 4.24 4.99
C ILE A 464 -29.29 4.71 6.23
N LEU A 465 -28.04 4.28 6.37
CA LEU A 465 -27.08 4.81 7.35
C LEU A 465 -25.94 5.53 6.62
N THR A 466 -25.79 6.84 6.84
CA THR A 466 -24.68 7.61 6.27
C THR A 466 -23.54 7.81 7.27
N TYR A 467 -22.41 7.18 6.93
CA TYR A 467 -21.27 6.99 7.81
C TYR A 467 -20.21 8.08 7.56
N TYR A 468 -20.47 9.24 8.16
CA TYR A 468 -19.55 10.37 8.25
C TYR A 468 -19.54 10.93 9.68
N GLY A 469 -18.55 11.77 9.98
CA GLY A 469 -18.43 12.50 11.25
C GLY A 469 -17.14 12.23 12.02
N ALA A 470 -17.00 12.93 13.14
CA ALA A 470 -15.92 12.76 14.10
C ALA A 470 -15.89 11.35 14.70
N GLN A 471 -14.76 10.93 15.28
CA GLN A 471 -14.60 9.58 15.82
C GLN A 471 -15.62 9.24 16.93
N LYS A 472 -16.05 10.24 17.72
CA LYS A 472 -17.12 10.10 18.73
C LYS A 472 -18.48 9.80 18.07
N GLU A 473 -18.84 10.56 17.03
CA GLU A 473 -20.08 10.37 16.27
C GLU A 473 -20.09 9.03 15.53
N ARG A 474 -18.95 8.64 14.94
CA ARG A 474 -18.76 7.32 14.35
C ARG A 474 -18.90 6.20 15.39
N ARG A 475 -18.37 6.36 16.60
CA ARG A 475 -18.58 5.40 17.71
C ARG A 475 -20.06 5.29 18.09
N LEU A 476 -20.81 6.39 18.11
CA LEU A 476 -22.26 6.40 18.33
C LEU A 476 -23.02 5.72 17.18
N LYS A 477 -22.73 6.03 15.92
CA LYS A 477 -23.31 5.39 14.71
C LYS A 477 -23.02 3.88 14.63
N ARG A 478 -22.03 3.36 15.38
CA ARG A 478 -21.74 1.91 15.52
C ARG A 478 -22.48 1.24 16.68
N GLN A 479 -23.09 1.98 17.62
CA GLN A 479 -23.85 1.37 18.72
C GLN A 479 -25.09 0.65 18.18
N GLY A 480 -25.21 -0.64 18.49
CA GLY A 480 -26.30 -1.48 17.98
C GLY A 480 -26.28 -1.77 16.46
N TRP A 481 -25.27 -1.31 15.71
CA TRP A 481 -25.24 -1.42 14.25
C TRP A 481 -25.13 -2.86 13.70
N THR A 482 -24.81 -3.82 14.57
CA THR A 482 -24.76 -5.26 14.31
C THR A 482 -26.14 -5.92 14.43
N LYS A 483 -27.13 -5.26 15.05
CA LYS A 483 -28.49 -5.80 15.19
C LYS A 483 -29.12 -6.05 13.81
N PRO A 484 -29.93 -7.13 13.66
CA PRO A 484 -30.68 -7.36 12.43
C PRO A 484 -31.60 -6.16 12.13
N ASN A 485 -31.76 -5.84 10.84
CA ASN A 485 -32.63 -4.77 10.34
C ASN A 485 -32.40 -3.36 10.92
N ALA A 486 -31.23 -3.09 11.51
CA ALA A 486 -30.81 -1.76 11.96
C ALA A 486 -30.69 -0.77 10.79
N PHE A 487 -30.10 -1.21 9.68
CA PHE A 487 -30.08 -0.50 8.39
C PHE A 487 -30.01 -1.52 7.25
N HIS A 488 -30.47 -1.11 6.07
CA HIS A 488 -30.45 -1.91 4.84
C HIS A 488 -29.23 -1.55 3.99
N VAL A 489 -28.93 -0.26 3.86
CA VAL A 489 -27.80 0.29 3.09
C VAL A 489 -26.92 1.16 3.98
N CYS A 490 -25.60 0.95 3.94
CA CYS A 490 -24.61 1.84 4.54
C CYS A 490 -23.83 2.58 3.44
N ILE A 491 -23.69 3.91 3.57
CA ILE A 491 -22.93 4.76 2.64
C ILE A 491 -21.74 5.35 3.38
N THR A 492 -20.54 5.20 2.85
CA THR A 492 -19.27 5.60 3.49
C THR A 492 -18.23 6.03 2.45
N SER A 493 -17.16 6.72 2.86
CA SER A 493 -16.06 7.09 1.96
C SER A 493 -14.85 6.17 2.07
N TYR A 494 -14.08 6.07 0.98
CA TYR A 494 -12.81 5.32 0.94
C TYR A 494 -11.85 5.66 2.10
N LYS A 495 -11.79 6.93 2.54
CA LYS A 495 -10.93 7.39 3.64
C LYS A 495 -11.43 6.89 5.01
N LEU A 496 -12.74 6.87 5.23
CA LEU A 496 -13.34 6.40 6.49
C LEU A 496 -13.33 4.88 6.62
N VAL A 497 -13.47 4.15 5.50
CA VAL A 497 -13.38 2.69 5.48
C VAL A 497 -11.99 2.19 5.85
N LEU A 498 -10.94 2.89 5.45
CA LEU A 498 -9.57 2.60 5.90
C LEU A 498 -9.42 2.80 7.42
N GLN A 499 -9.88 3.95 7.95
CA GLN A 499 -9.75 4.27 9.38
C GLN A 499 -10.50 3.30 10.30
N ASP A 500 -11.67 2.80 9.89
CA ASP A 500 -12.52 1.92 10.69
C ASP A 500 -12.56 0.47 10.14
N HIS A 501 -11.56 0.05 9.35
CA HIS A 501 -11.60 -1.21 8.58
C HIS A 501 -11.95 -2.45 9.42
N GLN A 502 -11.45 -2.53 10.67
CA GLN A 502 -11.75 -3.60 11.61
C GLN A 502 -13.25 -3.72 11.94
N ALA A 503 -13.97 -2.58 12.01
CA ALA A 503 -15.39 -2.56 12.28
C ALA A 503 -16.19 -3.06 11.06
N PHE A 504 -15.83 -2.60 9.86
CA PHE A 504 -16.49 -3.04 8.61
C PHE A 504 -16.23 -4.52 8.29
N ARG A 505 -15.03 -5.05 8.59
CA ARG A 505 -14.67 -6.48 8.43
C ARG A 505 -15.49 -7.43 9.31
N ARG A 506 -15.97 -6.98 10.48
CA ARG A 506 -16.80 -7.79 11.41
C ARG A 506 -18.25 -7.97 10.96
N LYS A 507 -18.69 -7.32 9.88
CA LYS A 507 -20.06 -7.45 9.34
C LYS A 507 -20.02 -8.16 7.99
N ASN A 508 -20.92 -9.12 7.79
CA ASN A 508 -21.04 -9.87 6.54
C ASN A 508 -21.97 -9.11 5.58
N TRP A 509 -21.45 -8.67 4.43
CA TRP A 509 -22.16 -7.81 3.49
C TRP A 509 -22.77 -8.61 2.32
N LYS A 510 -23.99 -8.26 1.91
CA LYS A 510 -24.67 -8.87 0.75
C LYS A 510 -24.08 -8.36 -0.56
N TYR A 511 -24.01 -7.05 -0.71
CA TYR A 511 -23.26 -6.38 -1.78
C TYR A 511 -22.22 -5.45 -1.17
N LEU A 512 -21.05 -5.45 -1.80
CA LEU A 512 -20.04 -4.40 -1.73
C LEU A 512 -20.04 -3.66 -3.07
N ILE A 513 -20.48 -2.41 -3.07
CA ILE A 513 -20.54 -1.53 -4.23
C ILE A 513 -19.43 -0.49 -4.08
N LEU A 514 -18.56 -0.38 -5.08
CA LEU A 514 -17.52 0.65 -5.15
C LEU A 514 -17.83 1.62 -6.28
N ASP A 515 -17.97 2.91 -5.96
CA ASP A 515 -18.22 3.98 -6.95
C ASP A 515 -16.94 4.75 -7.30
N GLU A 516 -16.79 5.11 -8.57
CA GLU A 516 -15.53 5.61 -9.15
C GLU A 516 -14.33 4.70 -8.81
N ALA A 517 -14.42 3.43 -9.25
CA ALA A 517 -13.50 2.34 -8.95
C ALA A 517 -12.03 2.58 -9.38
N GLN A 518 -11.72 3.58 -10.21
CA GLN A 518 -10.35 4.05 -10.44
C GLN A 518 -9.63 4.44 -9.13
N ASN A 519 -10.38 4.75 -8.07
CA ASN A 519 -9.86 4.93 -6.71
C ASN A 519 -9.16 3.70 -6.11
N ILE A 520 -9.31 2.50 -6.67
CA ILE A 520 -8.65 1.26 -6.20
C ILE A 520 -7.73 0.62 -7.24
N LYS A 521 -7.35 1.34 -8.31
CA LYS A 521 -6.58 0.81 -9.46
C LYS A 521 -5.16 0.29 -9.16
N ASN A 522 -4.65 0.46 -7.94
CA ASN A 522 -3.33 0.00 -7.52
C ASN A 522 -3.44 -1.08 -6.45
N PHE A 523 -3.07 -2.32 -6.80
CA PHE A 523 -3.09 -3.47 -5.89
C PHE A 523 -2.12 -3.33 -4.69
N LYS A 524 -1.00 -2.61 -4.85
CA LYS A 524 -0.07 -2.31 -3.76
C LYS A 524 -0.63 -1.30 -2.75
N SER A 525 -1.81 -0.71 -3.01
CA SER A 525 -2.41 0.25 -2.08
C SER A 525 -3.08 -0.43 -0.88
N GLN A 526 -2.82 0.10 0.32
CA GLN A 526 -3.52 -0.29 1.56
C GLN A 526 -5.05 -0.21 1.41
N ARG A 527 -5.55 0.71 0.56
CA ARG A 527 -6.97 0.85 0.20
C ARG A 527 -7.52 -0.40 -0.46
N TRP A 528 -6.84 -0.91 -1.50
CA TRP A 528 -7.23 -2.13 -2.21
C TRP A 528 -7.13 -3.35 -1.29
N GLN A 529 -6.01 -3.51 -0.58
CA GLN A 529 -5.77 -4.62 0.35
C GLN A 529 -6.80 -4.69 1.49
N SER A 530 -7.18 -3.54 2.07
CA SER A 530 -8.18 -3.49 3.15
C SER A 530 -9.57 -3.88 2.67
N LEU A 531 -9.95 -3.44 1.46
CA LEU A 531 -11.25 -3.73 0.85
C LEU A 531 -11.35 -5.19 0.35
N LEU A 532 -10.25 -5.76 -0.13
CA LEU A 532 -10.20 -7.16 -0.59
C LEU A 532 -10.60 -8.12 0.54
N ASN A 533 -10.17 -7.82 1.75
CA ASN A 533 -10.38 -8.58 2.98
C ASN A 533 -11.78 -8.41 3.62
N PHE A 534 -12.74 -7.74 2.96
CA PHE A 534 -14.10 -7.60 3.45
C PHE A 534 -14.98 -8.79 3.03
N ASN A 535 -15.70 -9.36 4.00
CA ASN A 535 -16.65 -10.44 3.76
C ASN A 535 -17.89 -9.91 3.00
N SER A 536 -17.94 -10.18 1.70
CA SER A 536 -18.96 -9.70 0.77
C SER A 536 -19.45 -10.82 -0.14
N GLN A 537 -20.75 -11.11 -0.17
CA GLN A 537 -21.30 -12.16 -1.05
C GLN A 537 -21.26 -11.78 -2.53
N ARG A 538 -21.43 -10.49 -2.85
CA ARG A 538 -21.29 -9.94 -4.21
C ARG A 538 -20.49 -8.66 -4.23
N ARG A 539 -19.81 -8.40 -5.35
CA ARG A 539 -19.03 -7.19 -5.62
C ARG A 539 -19.52 -6.57 -6.93
N LEU A 540 -19.76 -5.26 -6.90
CA LEU A 540 -20.13 -4.46 -8.07
C LEU A 540 -19.21 -3.24 -8.12
N LEU A 541 -18.49 -3.09 -9.24
CA LEU A 541 -17.62 -1.95 -9.48
C LEU A 541 -18.30 -0.98 -10.45
N LEU A 542 -18.38 0.29 -10.09
CA LEU A 542 -18.87 1.36 -10.97
C LEU A 542 -17.68 2.23 -11.39
N THR A 543 -17.54 2.52 -12.69
CA THR A 543 -16.49 3.43 -13.20
C THR A 543 -17.06 4.42 -14.18
N GLY A 544 -16.69 5.70 -14.05
CA GLY A 544 -16.97 6.74 -15.06
C GLY A 544 -16.01 6.71 -16.25
N THR A 545 -14.78 6.26 -16.03
CA THR A 545 -13.68 6.31 -17.00
C THR A 545 -13.44 4.96 -17.68
N PRO A 546 -12.84 4.94 -18.89
CA PRO A 546 -12.20 3.73 -19.39
C PRO A 546 -11.20 3.18 -18.37
N LEU A 547 -11.06 1.86 -18.35
CA LEU A 547 -9.94 1.18 -17.70
C LEU A 547 -8.67 1.67 -18.39
N GLN A 548 -7.76 2.30 -17.65
CA GLN A 548 -6.61 2.99 -18.23
C GLN A 548 -5.54 1.98 -18.68
N ASN A 549 -4.64 2.41 -19.57
CA ASN A 549 -3.81 1.56 -20.46
C ASN A 549 -2.81 0.60 -19.79
N SER A 550 -2.85 0.40 -18.46
CA SER A 550 -2.00 -0.55 -17.75
C SER A 550 -2.76 -1.85 -17.44
N LEU A 551 -2.24 -2.96 -17.94
CA LEU A 551 -2.72 -4.32 -17.63
C LEU A 551 -2.67 -4.63 -16.12
N MET A 552 -1.81 -3.94 -15.37
CA MET A 552 -1.69 -4.05 -13.90
C MET A 552 -2.92 -3.46 -13.18
N GLU A 553 -3.46 -2.35 -13.68
CA GLU A 553 -4.67 -1.73 -13.12
C GLU A 553 -5.88 -2.63 -13.38
N LEU A 554 -5.97 -3.16 -14.60
CA LEU A 554 -6.99 -4.13 -14.97
C LEU A 554 -6.92 -5.40 -14.10
N TRP A 555 -5.74 -5.97 -13.89
CA TRP A 555 -5.57 -7.12 -12.99
C TRP A 555 -6.06 -6.81 -11.59
N SER A 556 -5.69 -5.65 -11.03
CA SER A 556 -6.11 -5.26 -9.69
C SER A 556 -7.64 -5.25 -9.55
N LEU A 557 -8.37 -4.84 -10.59
CA LEU A 557 -9.83 -4.80 -10.59
C LEU A 557 -10.43 -6.20 -10.82
N MET A 558 -9.85 -7.01 -11.70
CA MET A 558 -10.31 -8.40 -11.94
C MET A 558 -10.07 -9.33 -10.75
N HIS A 559 -8.90 -9.25 -10.11
CA HIS A 559 -8.63 -9.97 -8.86
C HIS A 559 -9.57 -9.48 -7.74
N PHE A 560 -9.80 -8.17 -7.61
CA PHE A 560 -10.75 -7.64 -6.64
C PHE A 560 -12.17 -8.20 -6.86
N LEU A 561 -12.57 -8.36 -8.12
CA LEU A 561 -13.87 -8.89 -8.54
C LEU A 561 -14.00 -10.39 -8.28
N MET A 562 -12.96 -11.19 -8.53
CA MET A 562 -12.94 -12.66 -8.40
C MET A 562 -11.60 -13.17 -7.81
N PRO A 563 -11.36 -13.03 -6.49
CA PRO A 563 -10.06 -13.33 -5.88
C PRO A 563 -9.64 -14.81 -6.00
N SER A 564 -10.61 -15.73 -5.94
CA SER A 564 -10.37 -17.17 -6.02
C SER A 564 -9.92 -17.65 -7.42
N VAL A 565 -10.17 -16.86 -8.46
CA VAL A 565 -9.89 -17.21 -9.86
C VAL A 565 -8.53 -16.66 -10.31
N PHE A 566 -8.14 -15.48 -9.82
CA PHE A 566 -6.92 -14.77 -10.24
C PHE A 566 -5.88 -14.68 -9.11
N GLN A 567 -5.66 -15.78 -8.39
CA GLN A 567 -4.83 -15.81 -7.18
C GLN A 567 -3.38 -15.37 -7.45
N SER A 568 -2.78 -15.87 -8.54
CA SER A 568 -1.40 -15.54 -8.92
C SER A 568 -1.34 -14.31 -9.82
N HIS A 569 -0.68 -13.25 -9.32
CA HIS A 569 -0.25 -12.12 -10.16
C HIS A 569 0.75 -12.57 -11.24
N ARG A 570 1.62 -13.54 -10.92
CA ARG A 570 2.65 -14.05 -11.83
C ARG A 570 2.03 -14.74 -13.03
N GLU A 571 1.02 -15.58 -12.85
CA GLU A 571 0.31 -16.25 -13.96
C GLU A 571 -0.40 -15.24 -14.87
N PHE A 572 -1.05 -14.21 -14.30
CA PHE A 572 -1.68 -13.16 -15.12
C PHE A 572 -0.64 -12.31 -15.86
N ARG A 573 0.51 -12.03 -15.22
CA ARG A 573 1.66 -11.39 -15.88
C ARG A 573 2.11 -12.26 -17.05
N GLU A 574 2.46 -13.53 -16.82
CA GLU A 574 2.90 -14.48 -17.85
C GLU A 574 1.86 -14.68 -18.98
N TRP A 575 0.56 -14.61 -18.68
CA TRP A 575 -0.51 -14.66 -19.70
C TRP A 575 -0.55 -13.42 -20.63
N PHE A 576 0.12 -12.32 -20.25
CA PHE A 576 0.13 -11.04 -20.96
C PHE A 576 1.53 -10.40 -21.20
N HIS A 577 2.64 -10.98 -20.73
CA HIS A 577 3.95 -10.29 -20.70
C HIS A 577 4.74 -10.32 -22.03
N ASN A 578 4.20 -10.96 -23.07
CA ASN A 578 4.89 -11.09 -24.36
C ASN A 578 4.92 -9.87 -25.32
N PRO A 579 4.39 -8.65 -25.05
CA PRO A 579 4.63 -7.53 -25.94
C PRO A 579 5.95 -6.79 -25.66
N LEU A 580 6.56 -6.94 -24.47
CA LEU A 580 7.77 -6.17 -24.11
C LEU A 580 9.02 -6.61 -24.89
N THR A 581 9.15 -7.89 -25.21
CA THR A 581 10.19 -8.38 -26.13
C THR A 581 9.87 -8.00 -27.58
N GLY A 582 8.62 -8.16 -28.02
CA GLY A 582 8.19 -7.82 -29.39
C GLY A 582 8.29 -6.33 -29.74
N MET A 583 8.33 -5.43 -28.74
CA MET A 583 8.60 -4.00 -28.95
C MET A 583 10.01 -3.70 -29.49
N ILE A 584 10.96 -4.63 -29.34
CA ILE A 584 12.31 -4.52 -29.93
C ILE A 584 12.27 -4.86 -31.44
N GLU A 585 11.23 -5.57 -31.90
CA GLU A 585 11.06 -6.09 -33.26
C GLU A 585 9.96 -5.35 -34.07
N GLY A 586 9.45 -4.21 -33.57
CA GLY A 586 8.55 -3.32 -34.31
C GLY A 586 7.13 -3.84 -34.62
N SER A 587 6.75 -5.03 -34.14
CA SER A 587 5.56 -5.76 -34.60
C SER A 587 4.23 -5.28 -33.96
N GLN A 588 3.59 -4.25 -34.54
CA GLN A 588 2.30 -3.75 -34.06
C GLN A 588 1.20 -4.84 -34.01
N GLU A 589 1.13 -5.72 -35.02
CA GLU A 589 0.05 -6.71 -35.21
C GLU A 589 -0.15 -7.64 -34.00
N TYR A 590 0.93 -8.03 -33.32
CA TYR A 590 0.87 -8.95 -32.18
C TYR A 590 -0.04 -8.42 -31.06
N ASN A 591 0.01 -7.10 -30.82
CA ASN A 591 -0.76 -6.44 -29.78
C ASN A 591 -2.28 -6.49 -30.03
N GLU A 592 -2.72 -6.41 -31.29
CA GLU A 592 -4.14 -6.43 -31.63
C GLU A 592 -4.77 -7.81 -31.36
N SER A 593 -4.02 -8.89 -31.60
CA SER A 593 -4.40 -10.26 -31.21
C SER A 593 -4.54 -10.43 -29.69
N LEU A 594 -3.62 -9.83 -28.92
CA LEU A 594 -3.62 -9.87 -27.46
C LEU A 594 -4.80 -9.06 -26.88
N VAL A 595 -5.09 -7.89 -27.46
CA VAL A 595 -6.25 -7.06 -27.10
C VAL A 595 -7.58 -7.75 -27.47
N LYS A 596 -7.66 -8.45 -28.60
CA LYS A 596 -8.83 -9.28 -28.94
C LYS A 596 -9.06 -10.40 -27.90
N ARG A 597 -7.98 -11.07 -27.45
CA ARG A 597 -8.04 -12.09 -26.39
C ARG A 597 -8.45 -11.52 -25.03
N LEU A 598 -7.87 -10.36 -24.67
CA LEU A 598 -8.20 -9.58 -23.48
C LEU A 598 -9.69 -9.22 -23.46
N HIS A 599 -10.18 -8.61 -24.53
CA HIS A 599 -11.58 -8.23 -24.66
C HIS A 599 -12.52 -9.44 -24.58
N LYS A 600 -12.17 -10.61 -25.13
CA LYS A 600 -13.02 -11.81 -25.00
C LYS A 600 -13.21 -12.25 -23.54
N VAL A 601 -12.16 -12.20 -22.71
CA VAL A 601 -12.26 -12.58 -21.29
C VAL A 601 -12.86 -11.48 -20.42
N LEU A 602 -12.67 -10.20 -20.77
CA LEU A 602 -13.25 -9.08 -20.02
C LEU A 602 -14.73 -8.81 -20.31
N ARG A 603 -15.15 -8.91 -21.58
CA ARG A 603 -16.51 -8.56 -22.04
C ARG A 603 -17.60 -9.07 -21.08
N PRO A 604 -17.63 -10.37 -20.72
CA PRO A 604 -18.72 -10.93 -19.94
C PRO A 604 -18.97 -10.25 -18.58
N PHE A 605 -17.91 -9.72 -17.97
CA PHE A 605 -17.95 -9.06 -16.67
C PHE A 605 -18.08 -7.53 -16.76
N LEU A 606 -18.02 -6.96 -17.98
CA LEU A 606 -17.93 -5.52 -18.23
C LEU A 606 -19.08 -5.03 -19.12
N LEU A 607 -20.06 -4.33 -18.55
CA LEU A 607 -21.06 -3.58 -19.31
C LEU A 607 -20.60 -2.13 -19.49
N ARG A 608 -20.34 -1.72 -20.74
CA ARG A 608 -19.91 -0.35 -21.10
C ARG A 608 -20.69 0.17 -22.29
N ARG A 609 -21.23 1.39 -22.17
CA ARG A 609 -21.98 2.11 -23.21
C ARG A 609 -21.57 3.58 -23.22
N LEU A 610 -21.54 4.20 -24.40
CA LEU A 610 -21.24 5.63 -24.60
C LEU A 610 -22.54 6.43 -24.78
N LYS A 611 -22.53 7.73 -24.50
CA LYS A 611 -23.69 8.61 -24.73
C LYS A 611 -24.16 8.60 -26.18
N VAL A 612 -23.22 8.50 -27.14
CA VAL A 612 -23.53 8.46 -28.58
C VAL A 612 -24.33 7.21 -28.99
N ASP A 613 -24.17 6.10 -28.27
CA ASP A 613 -24.85 4.84 -28.58
C ASP A 613 -26.33 4.86 -28.13
N VAL A 614 -26.59 5.45 -26.95
CA VAL A 614 -27.87 5.31 -26.24
C VAL A 614 -28.70 6.59 -26.15
N GLU A 615 -28.08 7.78 -26.20
CA GLU A 615 -28.71 9.04 -25.80
C GLU A 615 -28.74 10.06 -26.94
N LYS A 616 -29.50 9.73 -28.00
CA LYS A 616 -29.66 10.56 -29.21
C LYS A 616 -30.35 11.92 -28.98
N GLN A 617 -30.85 12.18 -27.77
CA GLN A 617 -31.46 13.45 -27.37
C GLN A 617 -30.44 14.50 -26.88
N MET A 618 -29.18 14.10 -26.63
CA MET A 618 -28.15 15.03 -26.15
C MET A 618 -27.61 15.95 -27.27
N PRO A 619 -27.34 17.23 -26.99
CA PRO A 619 -26.74 18.14 -27.95
C PRO A 619 -25.28 17.73 -28.27
N LYS A 620 -24.82 18.08 -29.47
CA LYS A 620 -23.42 17.85 -29.89
C LYS A 620 -22.46 18.65 -29.00
N LYS A 621 -21.42 18.00 -28.49
CA LYS A 621 -20.30 18.66 -27.81
C LYS A 621 -19.32 19.21 -28.84
N TYR A 622 -18.96 20.48 -28.71
CA TYR A 622 -17.88 21.11 -29.47
C TYR A 622 -16.68 21.37 -28.55
N GLU A 623 -15.46 21.35 -29.09
CA GLU A 623 -14.24 21.72 -28.37
C GLU A 623 -13.54 22.86 -29.12
N HIS A 624 -13.30 23.98 -28.44
CA HIS A 624 -12.63 25.14 -29.03
C HIS A 624 -11.19 25.23 -28.54
N VAL A 625 -10.23 25.15 -29.48
CA VAL A 625 -8.79 25.20 -29.23
C VAL A 625 -8.30 26.65 -29.20
N LEU A 626 -8.38 27.29 -28.03
CA LEU A 626 -7.79 28.61 -27.81
C LEU A 626 -6.28 28.46 -27.50
N ARG A 627 -5.43 28.99 -28.38
CA ARG A 627 -3.95 29.01 -28.22
C ARG A 627 -3.50 30.39 -27.71
N CYS A 628 -3.24 30.51 -26.41
CA CYS A 628 -2.77 31.75 -25.78
C CYS A 628 -1.26 31.95 -25.94
N ARG A 629 -0.80 33.22 -25.91
CA ARG A 629 0.62 33.58 -25.83
C ARG A 629 0.99 33.92 -24.38
N LEU A 630 2.20 33.55 -23.93
CA LEU A 630 2.72 33.95 -22.62
C LEU A 630 2.85 35.49 -22.52
N SER A 631 2.53 36.04 -21.35
CA SER A 631 2.78 37.45 -21.05
C SER A 631 4.28 37.76 -20.89
N LYS A 632 4.67 39.04 -20.94
CA LYS A 632 6.07 39.48 -20.78
C LYS A 632 6.69 38.97 -19.47
N ARG A 633 5.97 39.04 -18.34
CA ARG A 633 6.44 38.55 -17.03
C ARG A 633 6.54 37.03 -17.00
N GLN A 634 5.55 36.31 -17.53
CA GLN A 634 5.61 34.84 -17.58
C GLN A 634 6.78 34.36 -18.43
N ARG A 635 7.04 35.00 -19.59
CA ARG A 635 8.22 34.70 -20.39
C ARG A 635 9.51 34.93 -19.60
N PHE A 636 9.68 36.10 -18.98
CA PHE A 636 10.86 36.38 -18.15
C PHE A 636 11.08 35.32 -17.05
N LEU A 637 10.03 34.96 -16.30
CA LEU A 637 10.13 33.94 -15.24
C LEU A 637 10.38 32.52 -15.79
N TYR A 638 9.84 32.21 -16.97
CA TYR A 638 10.07 30.93 -17.66
C TYR A 638 11.52 30.84 -18.14
N ASP A 639 12.02 31.89 -18.79
CA ASP A 639 13.37 31.96 -19.35
C ASP A 639 14.44 32.03 -18.25
N ASP A 640 14.16 32.72 -17.12
CA ASP A 640 15.03 32.71 -15.93
C ASP A 640 15.10 31.31 -15.30
N PHE A 641 13.94 30.70 -14.99
CA PHE A 641 13.89 29.38 -14.35
C PHE A 641 14.50 28.27 -15.24
N MET A 642 14.33 28.36 -16.56
CA MET A 642 15.04 27.51 -17.53
C MET A 642 16.52 27.88 -17.69
N GLY A 643 16.90 29.13 -17.40
CA GLY A 643 18.28 29.63 -17.41
C GLY A 643 19.13 29.10 -16.27
N GLN A 644 18.52 28.91 -15.09
CA GLN A 644 19.16 28.44 -13.85
C GLN A 644 19.93 27.12 -14.05
N ALA A 645 21.20 27.09 -13.63
CA ALA A 645 22.08 25.94 -13.80
C ALA A 645 21.60 24.69 -13.03
N SER A 646 20.96 24.88 -11.89
CA SER A 646 20.28 23.82 -11.11
C SER A 646 19.19 23.14 -11.93
N THR A 647 18.31 23.91 -12.60
CA THR A 647 17.25 23.37 -13.47
C THR A 647 17.84 22.60 -14.64
N LYS A 648 18.88 23.13 -15.30
CA LYS A 648 19.56 22.46 -16.42
C LYS A 648 20.22 21.15 -16.00
N ALA A 649 20.98 21.15 -14.89
CA ALA A 649 21.58 19.93 -14.33
C ALA A 649 20.51 18.90 -13.90
N THR A 650 19.36 19.37 -13.40
CA THR A 650 18.22 18.52 -13.03
C THR A 650 17.56 17.86 -14.23
N LEU A 651 17.47 18.56 -15.36
CA LEU A 651 16.97 18.00 -16.62
C LEU A 651 17.99 17.03 -17.23
N ALA A 652 19.28 17.37 -17.21
CA ALA A 652 20.37 16.54 -17.73
C ALA A 652 20.59 15.25 -16.92
N SER A 653 20.25 15.21 -15.63
CA SER A 653 20.37 14.00 -14.80
C SER A 653 19.37 12.89 -15.14
N GLY A 654 18.39 13.15 -16.01
CA GLY A 654 17.36 12.19 -16.44
C GLY A 654 16.38 11.73 -15.34
N HIS A 655 16.60 12.11 -14.07
CA HIS A 655 15.84 11.54 -12.95
C HIS A 655 14.38 12.00 -12.97
N PHE A 656 13.48 11.07 -13.32
CA PHE A 656 12.06 11.30 -13.62
C PHE A 656 11.31 12.17 -12.60
N MET A 657 11.48 11.93 -11.29
CA MET A 657 10.83 12.72 -10.24
C MET A 657 11.28 14.18 -10.23
N SER A 658 12.56 14.43 -10.52
CA SER A 658 13.14 15.77 -10.54
C SER A 658 12.74 16.52 -11.82
N VAL A 659 12.67 15.83 -12.95
CA VAL A 659 12.10 16.35 -14.21
C VAL A 659 10.63 16.73 -14.03
N ILE A 660 9.82 15.91 -13.35
CA ILE A 660 8.43 16.24 -13.00
C ILE A 660 8.36 17.52 -12.17
N ASN A 661 9.25 17.69 -11.18
CA ASN A 661 9.27 18.90 -10.36
C ASN A 661 9.57 20.15 -11.20
N VAL A 662 10.51 20.09 -12.15
CA VAL A 662 10.78 21.18 -13.11
C VAL A 662 9.54 21.50 -13.95
N LEU A 663 8.93 20.49 -14.57
CA LEU A 663 7.72 20.64 -15.37
C LEU A 663 6.55 21.22 -14.57
N MET A 664 6.42 20.88 -13.28
CA MET A 664 5.38 21.42 -12.41
C MET A 664 5.60 22.91 -12.07
N GLN A 665 6.83 23.41 -11.96
CA GLN A 665 7.08 24.84 -11.81
C GLN A 665 6.79 25.60 -13.12
N LEU A 666 7.22 25.07 -14.28
CA LEU A 666 6.88 25.64 -15.59
C LEU A 666 5.36 25.71 -15.79
N ARG A 667 4.63 24.67 -15.35
CA ARG A 667 3.16 24.64 -15.36
C ARG A 667 2.54 25.77 -14.51
N LYS A 668 3.09 26.07 -13.33
CA LYS A 668 2.64 27.22 -12.52
C LYS A 668 2.86 28.53 -13.27
N VAL A 669 4.05 28.77 -13.82
CA VAL A 669 4.36 30.01 -14.58
C VAL A 669 3.40 30.17 -15.77
N CYS A 670 3.12 29.09 -16.52
CA CYS A 670 2.16 29.09 -17.62
C CYS A 670 0.71 29.34 -17.16
N ASN A 671 0.29 28.79 -16.03
CA ASN A 671 -1.05 29.01 -15.46
C ASN A 671 -1.22 30.45 -14.95
N HIS A 672 -0.40 30.87 -13.98
CA HIS A 672 -0.41 32.22 -13.42
C HIS A 672 0.93 32.55 -12.72
N PRO A 673 1.61 33.66 -13.04
CA PRO A 673 2.98 33.92 -12.55
C PRO A 673 3.07 34.04 -11.03
N ASP A 674 2.02 34.54 -10.35
CA ASP A 674 2.02 34.68 -8.88
C ASP A 674 1.91 33.35 -8.12
N LEU A 675 1.67 32.21 -8.81
CA LEU A 675 1.81 30.87 -8.23
C LEU A 675 3.28 30.40 -8.13
N PHE A 676 4.18 31.07 -8.86
CA PHE A 676 5.62 30.80 -8.85
C PHE A 676 6.35 31.86 -8.00
N GLU A 677 6.09 33.14 -8.27
CA GLU A 677 6.64 34.27 -7.53
C GLU A 677 5.55 35.35 -7.37
N PRO A 678 5.05 35.65 -6.15
CA PRO A 678 4.10 36.74 -5.95
C PRO A 678 4.80 38.10 -6.16
N ARG A 679 4.14 39.05 -6.84
CA ARG A 679 4.70 40.39 -7.02
C ARG A 679 5.02 41.06 -5.66
N PRO A 680 6.23 41.60 -5.44
CA PRO A 680 6.55 42.35 -4.23
C PRO A 680 5.72 43.63 -4.13
N VAL A 681 5.27 43.96 -2.92
CA VAL A 681 4.53 45.20 -2.64
C VAL A 681 5.50 46.38 -2.63
N THR A 682 5.30 47.35 -3.53
CA THR A 682 6.10 48.57 -3.56
C THR A 682 5.80 49.43 -2.34
N SER A 683 6.77 49.51 -1.42
CA SER A 683 6.74 50.41 -0.25
C SER A 683 7.86 51.44 -0.32
N PRO A 684 7.72 52.62 0.32
CA PRO A 684 8.81 53.59 0.44
C PRO A 684 10.06 52.96 1.08
N LEU A 685 11.25 53.32 0.58
CA LEU A 685 12.51 52.82 1.13
C LEU A 685 12.72 53.35 2.56
N VAL A 686 12.85 52.46 3.53
CA VAL A 686 13.15 52.82 4.92
C VAL A 686 14.63 53.15 5.05
N THR A 687 14.97 54.42 4.84
CA THR A 687 16.30 54.96 5.18
C THR A 687 16.37 55.19 6.70
N PRO A 688 17.27 54.52 7.44
CA PRO A 688 17.40 54.78 8.88
C PRO A 688 17.96 56.18 9.13
N GLY A 689 17.48 56.84 10.19
CA GLY A 689 17.96 58.17 10.57
C GLY A 689 19.44 58.14 10.99
N LEU A 690 20.22 59.10 10.48
CA LEU A 690 21.63 59.25 10.83
C LEU A 690 21.77 59.71 12.29
N CYS A 691 22.34 58.85 13.12
CA CYS A 691 22.68 59.17 14.51
C CYS A 691 23.91 60.09 14.55
N LEU A 692 23.68 61.41 14.55
CA LEU A 692 24.73 62.42 14.66
C LEU A 692 25.35 62.42 16.06
N GLY A 693 26.49 61.76 16.23
CA GLY A 693 27.31 61.83 17.44
C GLY A 693 28.04 63.17 17.53
N ALA A 694 27.73 63.99 18.54
CA ALA A 694 28.42 65.26 18.77
C ALA A 694 29.84 65.02 19.32
N PRO A 695 30.89 65.67 18.77
CA PRO A 695 32.26 65.48 19.22
C PRO A 695 32.50 66.12 20.60
N ALA A 696 33.12 65.36 21.51
CA ALA A 696 33.26 65.71 22.93
C ALA A 696 34.06 67.00 23.22
N LEU A 697 34.79 67.55 22.25
CA LEU A 697 35.46 68.85 22.36
C LEU A 697 34.49 70.00 22.70
N VAL A 698 33.24 69.93 22.22
CA VAL A 698 32.21 70.95 22.54
C VAL A 698 31.75 70.87 23.99
N LEU A 699 31.67 69.66 24.56
CA LEU A 699 31.38 69.46 25.99
C LEU A 699 32.54 69.96 26.85
N ARG A 700 33.78 69.77 26.40
CA ARG A 700 34.97 70.19 27.15
C ARG A 700 35.14 71.71 27.23
N ALA A 701 34.57 72.46 26.28
CA ALA A 701 34.50 73.92 26.34
C ALA A 701 33.53 74.46 27.41
N LEU A 702 32.76 73.58 28.07
CA LEU A 702 31.87 73.91 29.19
C LEU A 702 32.46 73.54 30.56
N GLU A 703 33.68 72.97 30.61
CA GLU A 703 34.40 72.76 31.87
C GLU A 703 34.85 74.12 32.45
N PRO A 704 34.46 74.49 33.68
CA PRO A 704 34.74 75.82 34.23
C PRO A 704 36.24 76.04 34.46
N HIS A 705 36.74 77.21 34.04
CA HIS A 705 38.15 77.55 34.07
C HIS A 705 38.74 77.47 35.50
N PRO A 706 39.89 76.80 35.72
CA PRO A 706 40.39 76.43 37.06
C PRO A 706 40.78 77.61 37.95
N PHE A 707 40.78 78.83 37.43
CA PHE A 707 41.04 80.07 38.17
C PHE A 707 39.76 80.77 38.70
N GLN A 708 38.57 80.19 38.53
CA GLN A 708 37.36 80.67 39.23
C GLN A 708 37.38 80.24 40.71
N VAL A 709 38.26 80.87 41.48
CA VAL A 709 38.32 80.75 42.94
C VAL A 709 37.00 81.26 43.52
N ARG A 710 36.16 80.35 43.99
CA ARG A 710 35.01 80.68 44.84
C ARG A 710 35.52 81.15 46.19
N HIS A 711 35.66 82.46 46.36
CA HIS A 711 35.88 83.05 47.69
C HIS A 711 34.68 82.72 48.58
N THR A 712 34.93 81.90 49.60
CA THR A 712 33.95 81.61 50.65
C THR A 712 33.82 82.78 51.60
N HIS A 713 32.61 83.12 51.99
CA HIS A 713 32.19 83.38 53.38
C HIS A 713 30.64 83.31 53.44
N PRO A 714 30.03 83.20 54.64
CA PRO A 714 28.77 82.46 54.83
C PRO A 714 27.49 83.21 54.44
#